data_AF-A0A562KSG2-F1
#
_entry.id   AF-A0A562KSG2-F1
#
_cell.length_a   1.000
_cell.length_b   1.000
_cell.length_c   1.000
_cell.angle_alpha   90.00
_cell.angle_beta   90.00
_cell.angle_gamma   90.00
#
_symmetry.space_group_name_H-M   'P 1'
#
loop_
_entity.id
_entity.type
_entity.pdbx_description
1 polymer ?
#
loop_
_entity_poly.entity_id
_entity_poly.type
_entity_poly.pdbx_seq_one_letter_code
_entity_poly.pdbx_strand_id
1 'polypeptide(L)'
;MKKFYFLFFLTIGFLSNSQIVNIPDANFKAKLLSTSSGNVFASTETPIYNSSSNSWSVSSYNAIDINGDGEIQITEAQLIKFLQVPYSNITSLVGLEAFVNLEFFNCEGNNVQSLDLTQNTEVKYLQCSYNQINSLILSQCLNLTQLHCYNNNLVAIDLTQNTALNYLFCSTNQLTNLDLTSNRNLESLIINYNQITELNLTNNLELKYLSCLSNQIVELDVSKNKNLEYLDCSYNQLIYLFLKNNNVIWDYYTSNNGNTLIFAYNPNLIYVCADIEDINMVQQKVNSYNLINCHVNDYCSFTPGGTFYEISGTTKLDSNNNGCDVSDINYSNLRFNIANGTNLGSMISNQTGNYHIPVQAGNHTITPNLENPNYFNISPASFTANFPTQASPFTQDFCVTASGVHHDVEVIILPTVPARPGFDANYKLVYSNKGNQIENGSISFTFDDARLDYVTANPVYNSSAANSFTWNYTNLQPFETREIALVLNVNSPMEIPAVNNGDQINFLAEITPFTNDEIQYDNISALKQIVVGSYDPNDKTCLEGTTITPTEVGNYVHYVIRFENTGTFPAENIVVKDMIDLNKFDIATLVPLKSSHDFYTRINGNKVEFIFENINLDFNDATNDGYVIFKIKTKPTLVLGDTFTNNANIYFDYNFPITTNTYTTTVAALSTQDFDFGTYFTLYPNPAKDVLNIQTKQGLAINSIEIYNQLGQIVMAVTNAVNSVDVANLASGTYFVKVNTEKGSANAKFVKE
;
A
#
# COMPACT_ATOMS: atom_id res chain seq x y z
N MET A 1 43.43 -13.29 79.51
CA MET A 1 42.98 -12.41 78.42
C MET A 1 41.56 -12.77 78.05
N LYS A 2 40.59 -11.88 78.28
CA LYS A 2 39.28 -11.76 77.63
C LYS A 2 38.53 -10.64 78.36
N LYS A 3 38.61 -9.42 77.82
CA LYS A 3 37.86 -8.25 78.32
C LYS A 3 36.52 -8.21 77.61
N PHE A 4 35.45 -8.32 78.38
CA PHE A 4 34.10 -7.93 78.00
C PHE A 4 34.06 -6.40 77.82
N TYR A 5 33.64 -5.92 76.65
CA TYR A 5 33.17 -4.54 76.49
C TYR A 5 31.68 -4.57 76.19
N PHE A 6 30.93 -4.15 77.19
CA PHE A 6 29.52 -3.82 77.14
C PHE A 6 29.43 -2.42 76.53
N LEU A 7 28.93 -2.29 75.28
CA LEU A 7 28.68 -0.98 74.68
C LEU A 7 27.18 -0.67 74.80
N PHE A 8 26.88 0.27 75.68
CA PHE A 8 25.56 0.84 75.92
C PHE A 8 25.26 1.82 74.78
N PHE A 9 24.40 1.45 73.82
CA PHE A 9 23.86 2.42 72.87
C PHE A 9 22.70 3.16 73.54
N LEU A 10 22.97 4.40 73.94
CA LEU A 10 21.98 5.35 74.41
C LEU A 10 21.15 5.80 73.19
N THR A 11 19.97 5.21 72.99
CA THR A 11 18.99 5.69 72.02
C THR A 11 18.34 6.96 72.56
N ILE A 12 18.92 8.11 72.22
CA ILE A 12 18.20 9.39 72.31
C ILE A 12 17.23 9.41 71.12
N GLY A 13 16.00 8.97 71.38
CA GLY A 13 14.88 9.15 70.46
C GLY A 13 14.57 10.63 70.34
N PHE A 14 15.12 11.29 69.31
CA PHE A 14 14.42 12.42 68.73
C PHE A 14 13.14 11.86 68.10
N LEU A 15 12.03 12.00 68.82
CA LEU A 15 10.70 12.00 68.21
C LEU A 15 10.69 13.20 67.26
N SER A 16 11.20 13.02 66.04
CA SER A 16 10.90 13.92 64.94
C SER A 16 9.42 13.74 64.66
N ASN A 17 8.58 14.56 65.30
CA ASN A 17 7.20 14.69 64.89
C ASN A 17 7.24 15.11 63.42
N SER A 18 6.84 14.19 62.55
CA SER A 18 6.76 14.43 61.11
C SER A 18 5.83 15.62 60.87
N GLN A 19 6.18 16.48 59.92
CA GLN A 19 5.41 17.69 59.65
C GLN A 19 3.99 17.29 59.18
N ILE A 20 2.97 17.87 59.81
CA ILE A 20 1.56 17.62 59.47
C ILE A 20 1.24 18.30 58.13
N VAL A 21 0.54 17.59 57.25
CA VAL A 21 0.04 18.11 55.97
C VAL A 21 -1.14 19.03 56.24
N ASN A 22 -1.11 20.24 55.67
CA ASN A 22 -2.21 21.18 55.79
C ASN A 22 -3.35 20.78 54.84
N ILE A 23 -4.44 20.23 55.39
CA ILE A 23 -5.63 19.81 54.62
C ILE A 23 -6.84 20.63 55.13
N PRO A 24 -7.13 21.80 54.53
CA PRO A 24 -8.18 22.70 55.03
C PRO A 24 -9.61 22.25 54.69
N ASP A 25 -9.79 21.45 53.64
CA ASP A 25 -11.09 20.91 53.28
C ASP A 25 -11.45 19.75 54.22
N ALA A 26 -12.53 19.94 55.00
CA ALA A 26 -12.94 18.96 56.01
C ALA A 26 -13.38 17.62 55.39
N ASN A 27 -13.96 17.63 54.20
CA ASN A 27 -14.37 16.40 53.53
C ASN A 27 -13.14 15.65 53.00
N PHE A 28 -12.16 16.37 52.46
CA PHE A 28 -10.90 15.75 52.02
C PHE A 28 -10.14 15.17 53.21
N LYS A 29 -9.99 15.93 54.31
CA LYS A 29 -9.36 15.44 55.54
C LYS A 29 -10.09 14.21 56.10
N ALA A 30 -11.42 14.26 56.20
CA ALA A 30 -12.21 13.12 56.68
C ALA A 30 -12.06 11.87 55.80
N LYS A 31 -11.94 12.04 54.48
CA LYS A 31 -11.72 10.94 53.56
C LYS A 31 -10.35 10.29 53.77
N LEU A 32 -9.30 11.09 53.89
CA LEU A 32 -7.94 10.62 54.13
C LEU A 32 -7.79 9.89 55.48
N LEU A 33 -8.53 10.33 56.51
CA LEU A 33 -8.54 9.73 57.85
C LEU A 33 -9.46 8.51 58.00
N SER A 34 -10.17 8.07 56.96
CA SER A 34 -11.16 6.99 57.11
C SER A 34 -10.50 5.59 57.19
N THR A 35 -10.43 5.03 58.40
CA THR A 35 -9.59 3.84 58.73
C THR A 35 -10.28 2.46 58.68
N SER A 36 -11.47 2.31 58.09
CA SER A 36 -12.11 0.98 58.12
C SER A 36 -11.44 -0.03 57.19
N SER A 37 -11.03 -1.16 57.77
CA SER A 37 -10.57 -2.37 57.07
C SER A 37 -11.58 -2.77 55.98
N GLY A 38 -11.17 -2.70 54.71
CA GLY A 38 -12.03 -2.93 53.54
C GLY A 38 -12.18 -1.72 52.61
N ASN A 39 -11.57 -0.59 52.93
CA ASN A 39 -11.70 0.64 52.14
C ASN A 39 -10.77 0.65 50.91
N VAL A 40 -11.39 0.69 49.74
CA VAL A 40 -10.80 0.54 48.38
C VAL A 40 -10.18 1.86 47.87
N PHE A 41 -9.68 2.75 48.73
CA PHE A 41 -9.43 4.15 48.33
C PHE A 41 -7.98 4.64 48.40
N ALA A 42 -7.06 3.96 49.11
CA ALA A 42 -5.65 4.33 49.09
C ALA A 42 -4.74 3.10 49.14
N SER A 43 -3.56 3.17 48.52
CA SER A 43 -2.56 2.11 48.58
C SER A 43 -1.13 2.66 48.45
N THR A 44 -0.20 1.96 49.09
CA THR A 44 1.24 2.14 48.97
C THR A 44 1.86 1.32 47.83
N GLU A 45 1.08 0.42 47.22
CA GLU A 45 1.52 -0.39 46.10
C GLU A 45 1.56 0.42 44.81
N THR A 46 2.52 0.11 43.93
CA THR A 46 2.53 0.65 42.57
C THR A 46 1.31 0.14 41.81
N PRO A 47 0.46 1.04 41.28
CA PRO A 47 -0.73 0.65 40.54
C PRO A 47 -0.35 0.02 39.20
N ILE A 48 -1.06 -1.04 38.83
CA ILE A 48 -0.80 -1.82 37.61
C ILE A 48 -1.91 -1.54 36.60
N TYR A 49 -1.51 -1.14 35.39
CA TYR A 49 -2.43 -0.98 34.26
C TYR A 49 -2.64 -2.31 33.53
N ASN A 50 -3.91 -2.72 33.38
CA ASN A 50 -4.31 -3.85 32.56
C ASN A 50 -4.89 -3.33 31.24
N SER A 51 -4.15 -3.53 30.15
CA SER A 51 -4.55 -3.09 28.81
C SER A 51 -5.78 -3.81 28.26
N SER A 52 -6.04 -5.06 28.66
CA SER A 52 -7.20 -5.83 28.19
C SER A 52 -8.52 -5.31 28.76
N SER A 53 -8.51 -4.79 29.99
CA SER A 53 -9.68 -4.22 30.64
C SER A 53 -9.67 -2.69 30.70
N ASN A 54 -8.63 -2.05 30.15
CA ASN A 54 -8.35 -0.61 30.25
C ASN A 54 -8.56 -0.08 31.68
N SER A 55 -7.99 -0.77 32.68
CA SER A 55 -8.22 -0.45 34.08
C SER A 55 -6.95 -0.55 34.91
N TRP A 56 -6.86 0.31 35.93
CA TRP A 56 -5.79 0.31 36.91
C TRP A 56 -6.25 -0.40 38.18
N SER A 57 -5.37 -1.19 38.78
CA SER A 57 -5.65 -1.85 40.04
C SER A 57 -4.42 -1.95 40.95
N VAL A 58 -4.69 -2.20 42.23
CA VAL A 58 -3.71 -2.52 43.28
C VAL A 58 -4.18 -3.80 43.98
N SER A 59 -3.25 -4.55 44.58
CA SER A 59 -3.55 -5.84 45.21
C SER A 59 -3.93 -5.71 46.69
N SER A 60 -3.53 -4.62 47.34
CA SER A 60 -3.92 -4.28 48.70
C SER A 60 -4.19 -2.78 48.88
N TYR A 61 -4.92 -2.45 49.95
CA TYR A 61 -5.26 -1.08 50.32
C TYR A 61 -4.74 -0.79 51.73
N ASN A 62 -4.34 0.46 51.98
CA ASN A 62 -3.72 0.91 53.22
C ASN A 62 -4.48 2.10 53.82
N ALA A 63 -4.53 2.15 55.15
CA ALA A 63 -4.85 3.40 55.85
C ALA A 63 -3.71 4.40 55.62
N ILE A 64 -4.05 5.68 55.47
CA ILE A 64 -3.06 6.75 55.28
C ILE A 64 -2.54 7.22 56.64
N ASP A 65 -3.43 7.44 57.61
CA ASP A 65 -3.07 7.68 59.02
C ASP A 65 -2.56 6.37 59.64
N ILE A 66 -1.24 6.16 59.58
CA ILE A 66 -0.57 4.93 60.01
C ILE A 66 -0.42 4.92 61.53
N ASN A 67 -0.17 6.08 62.13
CA ASN A 67 0.06 6.21 63.55
C ASN A 67 -1.25 6.35 64.37
N GLY A 68 -2.38 6.61 63.70
CA GLY A 68 -3.71 6.71 64.28
C GLY A 68 -3.93 7.97 65.12
N ASP A 69 -3.16 9.04 64.88
CA ASP A 69 -3.21 10.28 65.66
C ASP A 69 -4.26 11.28 65.16
N GLY A 70 -4.97 10.95 64.08
CA GLY A 70 -6.02 11.80 63.50
C GLY A 70 -5.49 12.93 62.63
N GLU A 71 -4.19 12.94 62.33
CA GLU A 71 -3.54 13.85 61.39
C GLU A 71 -2.84 13.06 60.29
N ILE A 72 -2.64 13.69 59.13
CA ILE A 72 -1.83 13.10 58.06
C ILE A 72 -0.47 13.80 58.09
N GLN A 73 0.61 13.05 58.28
CA GLN A 73 1.95 13.62 58.21
C GLN A 73 2.57 13.44 56.81
N ILE A 74 3.54 14.29 56.47
CA ILE A 74 4.22 14.26 55.15
C ILE A 74 4.79 12.86 54.88
N THR A 75 5.39 12.23 55.90
CA THR A 75 5.94 10.87 55.77
C THR A 75 4.88 9.82 55.45
N GLU A 76 3.63 10.01 55.87
CA GLU A 76 2.53 9.10 55.57
C GLU A 76 2.03 9.33 54.13
N ALA A 77 1.82 10.60 53.76
CA ALA A 77 1.41 10.98 52.41
C ALA A 77 2.42 10.51 51.34
N GLN A 78 3.71 10.56 51.64
CA GLN A 78 4.79 10.11 50.75
C GLN A 78 4.77 8.61 50.46
N LEU A 79 4.12 7.78 51.28
CA LEU A 79 4.04 6.34 51.03
C LEU A 79 2.94 5.99 50.01
N ILE A 80 1.96 6.87 49.84
CA ILE A 80 0.78 6.60 49.03
C ILE A 80 1.09 6.81 47.54
N LYS A 81 0.76 5.78 46.75
CA LYS A 81 0.93 5.75 45.28
C LYS A 81 -0.39 5.70 44.53
N PHE A 82 -1.46 5.28 45.20
CA PHE A 82 -2.79 5.18 44.64
C PHE A 82 -3.75 5.89 45.59
N LEU A 83 -4.51 6.85 45.10
CA LEU A 83 -5.50 7.59 45.90
C LEU A 83 -6.80 7.80 45.12
N GLN A 84 -7.93 7.49 45.76
CA GLN A 84 -9.27 7.68 45.26
C GLN A 84 -10.10 8.44 46.28
N VAL A 85 -10.63 9.60 45.90
CA VAL A 85 -11.53 10.41 46.72
C VAL A 85 -12.79 10.83 45.94
N PRO A 86 -13.44 9.92 45.18
CA PRO A 86 -14.57 10.30 44.34
C PRO A 86 -15.83 10.60 45.18
N TYR A 87 -16.74 11.41 44.64
CA TYR A 87 -18.08 11.68 45.17
C TYR A 87 -18.12 12.05 46.67
N SER A 88 -17.14 12.85 47.11
CA SER A 88 -16.92 13.16 48.52
C SER A 88 -17.23 14.61 48.89
N ASN A 89 -17.88 15.37 47.99
CA ASN A 89 -18.17 16.80 48.17
C ASN A 89 -16.92 17.65 48.51
N ILE A 90 -15.75 17.25 48.00
CA ILE A 90 -14.50 17.97 48.20
C ILE A 90 -14.52 19.24 47.35
N THR A 91 -14.14 20.37 47.94
CA THR A 91 -14.06 21.68 47.25
C THR A 91 -12.62 22.10 47.00
N SER A 92 -11.68 21.64 47.85
CA SER A 92 -10.26 21.94 47.73
C SER A 92 -9.41 20.71 48.01
N LEU A 93 -8.39 20.52 47.17
CA LEU A 93 -7.39 19.45 47.29
C LEU A 93 -6.06 19.95 47.86
N VAL A 94 -6.04 21.13 48.51
CA VAL A 94 -4.86 21.61 49.25
C VAL A 94 -4.42 20.53 50.26
N GLY A 95 -3.13 20.22 50.25
CA GLY A 95 -2.51 19.10 50.96
C GLY A 95 -2.11 17.95 50.04
N LEU A 96 -2.68 17.85 48.83
CA LEU A 96 -2.32 16.82 47.84
C LEU A 96 -0.86 16.92 47.37
N GLU A 97 -0.26 18.11 47.46
CA GLU A 97 1.15 18.36 47.14
C GLU A 97 2.13 17.54 48.00
N ALA A 98 1.69 17.03 49.16
CA ALA A 98 2.51 16.16 50.01
C ALA A 98 2.60 14.70 49.49
N PHE A 99 1.70 14.30 48.60
CA PHE A 99 1.62 12.95 48.02
C PHE A 99 2.54 12.83 46.79
N VAL A 100 3.83 13.10 46.96
CA VAL A 100 4.80 13.24 45.84
C VAL A 100 5.03 11.96 45.04
N ASN A 101 4.77 10.79 45.62
CA ASN A 101 4.91 9.48 44.96
C ASN A 101 3.59 8.97 44.35
N LEU A 102 2.58 9.83 44.24
CA LEU A 102 1.27 9.47 43.71
C LEU A 102 1.37 9.13 42.21
N GLU A 103 1.02 7.90 41.85
CA GLU A 103 1.02 7.39 40.47
C GLU A 103 -0.39 7.32 39.88
N PHE A 104 -1.42 7.11 40.72
CA PHE A 104 -2.83 7.06 40.35
C PHE A 104 -3.64 8.00 41.23
N PHE A 105 -4.41 8.91 40.60
CA PHE A 105 -5.30 9.81 41.32
C PHE A 105 -6.70 9.86 40.72
N ASN A 106 -7.73 9.63 41.55
CA ASN A 106 -9.13 9.79 41.19
C ASN A 106 -9.84 10.72 42.18
N CYS A 107 -10.36 11.85 41.70
CA CYS A 107 -11.18 12.80 42.44
C CYS A 107 -12.52 13.11 41.74
N GLU A 108 -13.04 12.15 40.96
CA GLU A 108 -14.29 12.29 40.19
C GLU A 108 -15.48 12.74 41.06
N GLY A 109 -16.36 13.58 40.53
CA GLY A 109 -17.65 13.86 41.16
C GLY A 109 -17.56 14.72 42.42
N ASN A 110 -16.63 15.66 42.45
CA ASN A 110 -16.45 16.63 43.53
C ASN A 110 -16.78 18.05 43.05
N ASN A 111 -16.45 19.06 43.85
CA ASN A 111 -16.68 20.48 43.54
C ASN A 111 -15.34 21.24 43.43
N VAL A 112 -14.29 20.59 42.93
CA VAL A 112 -12.96 21.17 42.79
C VAL A 112 -12.94 22.20 41.66
N GLN A 113 -12.42 23.40 41.91
CA GLN A 113 -12.33 24.48 40.92
C GLN A 113 -10.95 24.61 40.26
N SER A 114 -9.89 24.21 40.96
CA SER A 114 -8.52 24.23 40.47
C SER A 114 -7.77 23.01 40.96
N LEU A 115 -6.99 22.39 40.07
CA LEU A 115 -6.15 21.24 40.40
C LEU A 115 -4.72 21.50 39.90
N ASP A 116 -3.79 21.59 40.84
CA ASP A 116 -2.36 21.74 40.59
C ASP A 116 -1.64 20.46 41.01
N LEU A 117 -1.00 19.78 40.06
CA LEU A 117 -0.23 18.55 40.28
C LEU A 117 1.26 18.74 40.07
N THR A 118 1.77 19.98 40.13
CA THR A 118 3.20 20.27 39.91
C THR A 118 4.14 19.53 40.85
N GLN A 119 3.68 19.13 42.05
CA GLN A 119 4.47 18.35 43.01
C GLN A 119 4.24 16.83 42.90
N ASN A 120 3.23 16.39 42.15
CA ASN A 120 2.87 14.98 41.99
C ASN A 120 3.46 14.46 40.66
N THR A 121 4.79 14.48 40.54
CA THR A 121 5.51 14.24 39.27
C THR A 121 5.39 12.81 38.75
N GLU A 122 5.04 11.87 39.62
CA GLU A 122 4.92 10.44 39.29
C GLU A 122 3.55 10.03 38.75
N VAL A 123 2.58 10.97 38.64
CA VAL A 123 1.21 10.66 38.20
C VAL A 123 1.21 10.12 36.77
N LYS A 124 0.62 8.93 36.61
CA LYS A 124 0.41 8.22 35.34
C LYS A 124 -1.06 8.22 34.92
N TYR A 125 -1.97 8.14 35.90
CA TYR A 125 -3.41 8.16 35.68
C TYR A 125 -4.05 9.29 36.50
N LEU A 126 -4.81 10.14 35.81
CA LEU A 126 -5.63 11.17 36.44
C LEU A 126 -7.09 11.06 36.01
N GLN A 127 -7.97 10.92 37.00
CA GLN A 127 -9.42 11.06 36.85
C GLN A 127 -9.92 12.22 37.72
N CYS A 128 -10.35 13.30 37.07
CA CYS A 128 -10.86 14.51 37.70
C CYS A 128 -12.19 14.99 37.07
N SER A 129 -12.89 14.07 36.40
CA SER A 129 -14.16 14.37 35.72
C SER A 129 -15.28 14.71 36.70
N TYR A 130 -16.34 15.36 36.20
CA TYR A 130 -17.47 15.81 37.01
C TYR A 130 -17.04 16.70 38.20
N ASN A 131 -16.27 17.74 37.89
CA ASN A 131 -15.89 18.78 38.85
C ASN A 131 -16.25 20.16 38.28
N GLN A 132 -15.70 21.23 38.86
CA GLN A 132 -15.87 22.60 38.40
C GLN A 132 -14.53 23.19 37.92
N ILE A 133 -13.60 22.34 37.48
CA ILE A 133 -12.20 22.71 37.23
C ILE A 133 -12.14 23.67 36.05
N ASN A 134 -11.61 24.88 36.29
CA ASN A 134 -11.30 25.86 35.25
C ASN A 134 -9.78 26.04 35.05
N SER A 135 -8.97 25.52 35.96
CA SER A 135 -7.50 25.53 35.90
C SER A 135 -6.94 24.18 36.31
N LEU A 136 -6.32 23.48 35.35
CA LEU A 136 -5.68 22.18 35.52
C LEU A 136 -4.20 22.28 35.12
N ILE A 137 -3.28 22.12 36.08
CA ILE A 137 -1.85 22.31 35.87
C ILE A 137 -1.13 20.95 35.91
N LEU A 138 -0.61 20.51 34.76
CA LEU A 138 -0.01 19.17 34.55
C LEU A 138 1.44 19.21 34.05
N SER A 139 2.08 20.39 34.05
CA SER A 139 3.38 20.61 33.38
C SER A 139 4.54 19.76 33.91
N GLN A 140 4.41 19.18 35.11
CA GLN A 140 5.43 18.30 35.71
C GLN A 140 5.03 16.81 35.71
N CYS A 141 3.82 16.46 35.25
CA CYS A 141 3.35 15.08 35.16
C CYS A 141 3.85 14.43 33.86
N LEU A 142 5.16 14.32 33.70
CA LEU A 142 5.81 13.86 32.46
C LEU A 142 5.48 12.38 32.13
N ASN A 143 5.11 11.60 33.15
CA ASN A 143 4.74 10.20 33.04
C ASN A 143 3.23 9.97 32.84
N LEU A 144 2.44 11.04 32.65
CA LEU A 144 0.98 10.94 32.50
C LEU A 144 0.62 10.20 31.20
N THR A 145 -0.01 9.03 31.32
CA THR A 145 -0.44 8.19 30.20
C THR A 145 -1.95 8.25 29.96
N GLN A 146 -2.75 8.57 30.99
CA GLN A 146 -4.21 8.63 30.91
C GLN A 146 -4.76 9.84 31.65
N LEU A 147 -5.55 10.65 30.94
CA LEU A 147 -6.21 11.84 31.48
C LEU A 147 -7.72 11.81 31.21
N HIS A 148 -8.50 11.73 32.29
CA HIS A 148 -9.95 11.89 32.29
C HIS A 148 -10.30 13.19 33.02
N CYS A 149 -10.79 14.17 32.28
CA CYS A 149 -11.15 15.50 32.78
C CYS A 149 -12.47 16.02 32.16
N TYR A 150 -13.36 15.11 31.77
CA TYR A 150 -14.63 15.45 31.14
C TYR A 150 -15.65 16.01 32.15
N ASN A 151 -16.63 16.80 31.70
CA ASN A 151 -17.57 17.53 32.56
C ASN A 151 -16.85 18.44 33.57
N ASN A 152 -16.16 19.45 33.06
CA ASN A 152 -15.49 20.51 33.81
C ASN A 152 -15.74 21.87 33.13
N ASN A 153 -15.04 22.92 33.58
CA ASN A 153 -15.13 24.28 33.06
C ASN A 153 -13.82 24.73 32.38
N LEU A 154 -13.07 23.80 31.78
CA LEU A 154 -11.78 24.11 31.16
C LEU A 154 -11.99 24.93 29.89
N VAL A 155 -11.33 26.09 29.82
CA VAL A 155 -11.28 26.95 28.60
C VAL A 155 -10.01 26.68 27.79
N ALA A 156 -8.95 26.23 28.46
CA ALA A 156 -7.69 25.79 27.86
C ALA A 156 -7.07 24.67 28.69
N ILE A 157 -6.22 23.86 28.06
CA ILE A 157 -5.40 22.85 28.71
C ILE A 157 -4.06 22.77 27.98
N ASP A 158 -2.95 22.83 28.73
CA ASP A 158 -1.60 22.66 28.18
C ASP A 158 -1.15 21.22 28.44
N LEU A 159 -0.95 20.46 27.35
CA LEU A 159 -0.49 19.07 27.35
C LEU A 159 0.86 18.90 26.66
N THR A 160 1.57 20.00 26.38
CA THR A 160 2.81 19.99 25.58
C THR A 160 3.95 19.19 26.23
N GLN A 161 3.97 19.12 27.56
CA GLN A 161 4.96 18.35 28.32
C GLN A 161 4.55 16.89 28.57
N ASN A 162 3.27 16.54 28.38
CA ASN A 162 2.74 15.20 28.68
C ASN A 162 2.92 14.27 27.46
N THR A 163 4.16 14.10 27.00
CA THR A 163 4.49 13.35 25.77
C THR A 163 4.21 11.85 25.87
N ALA A 164 4.02 11.32 27.09
CA ALA A 164 3.67 9.92 27.36
C ALA A 164 2.15 9.63 27.27
N LEU A 165 1.33 10.62 26.92
CA LEU A 165 -0.13 10.48 26.92
C LEU A 165 -0.63 9.54 25.82
N ASN A 166 -1.39 8.51 26.20
CA ASN A 166 -2.03 7.56 25.30
C ASN A 166 -3.56 7.78 25.22
N TYR A 167 -4.19 8.26 26.29
CA TYR A 167 -5.65 8.43 26.36
C TYR A 167 -6.01 9.81 26.90
N LEU A 168 -6.80 10.57 26.13
CA LEU A 168 -7.32 11.87 26.51
C LEU A 168 -8.85 11.91 26.39
N PHE A 169 -9.52 12.06 27.53
CA PHE A 169 -10.96 12.21 27.62
C PHE A 169 -11.30 13.56 28.28
N CYS A 170 -11.62 14.55 27.45
CA CYS A 170 -11.84 15.95 27.85
C CYS A 170 -13.20 16.50 27.39
N SER A 171 -14.18 15.62 27.20
CA SER A 171 -15.52 16.00 26.75
C SER A 171 -16.26 16.93 27.71
N THR A 172 -17.22 17.71 27.21
CA THR A 172 -18.05 18.64 28.00
C THR A 172 -17.19 19.62 28.80
N ASN A 173 -16.44 20.43 28.06
CA ASN A 173 -15.66 21.56 28.55
C ASN A 173 -15.95 22.79 27.65
N GLN A 174 -15.12 23.83 27.72
CA GLN A 174 -15.25 25.06 26.95
C GLN A 174 -13.99 25.32 26.12
N LEU A 175 -13.26 24.26 25.72
CA LEU A 175 -12.02 24.38 24.96
C LEU A 175 -12.30 24.96 23.59
N THR A 176 -11.58 26.03 23.22
CA THR A 176 -11.65 26.61 21.86
C THR A 176 -10.52 26.11 20.96
N ASN A 177 -9.41 25.65 21.56
CA ASN A 177 -8.23 25.12 20.90
C ASN A 177 -7.63 23.97 21.72
N LEU A 178 -6.92 23.06 21.07
CA LEU A 178 -6.21 21.96 21.71
C LEU A 178 -4.96 21.60 20.89
N ASP A 179 -3.77 21.86 21.45
CA ASP A 179 -2.50 21.49 20.83
C ASP A 179 -2.09 20.07 21.26
N LEU A 180 -2.02 19.15 20.29
CA LEU A 180 -1.63 17.75 20.48
C LEU A 180 -0.34 17.39 19.73
N THR A 181 0.39 18.39 19.23
CA THR A 181 1.56 18.18 18.35
C THR A 181 2.69 17.38 19.01
N SER A 182 2.78 17.42 20.34
CA SER A 182 3.78 16.70 21.15
C SER A 182 3.30 15.34 21.66
N ASN A 183 2.00 15.04 21.62
CA ASN A 183 1.38 13.83 22.18
C ASN A 183 1.34 12.70 21.13
N ARG A 184 2.51 12.28 20.63
CA ARG A 184 2.64 11.36 19.49
C ARG A 184 2.16 9.93 19.76
N ASN A 185 2.08 9.53 21.03
CA ASN A 185 1.65 8.20 21.47
C ASN A 185 0.13 8.09 21.68
N LEU A 186 -0.64 9.12 21.32
CA LEU A 186 -2.07 9.17 21.58
C LEU A 186 -2.81 8.11 20.77
N GLU A 187 -3.49 7.19 21.46
CA GLU A 187 -4.29 6.10 20.89
C GLU A 187 -5.79 6.41 20.92
N SER A 188 -6.26 7.19 21.91
CA SER A 188 -7.68 7.54 22.06
C SER A 188 -7.86 9.00 22.45
N LEU A 189 -8.69 9.70 21.68
CA LEU A 189 -9.03 11.10 21.86
C LEU A 189 -10.56 11.28 21.84
N ILE A 190 -11.14 11.67 22.98
CA ILE A 190 -12.57 12.03 23.08
C ILE A 190 -12.67 13.44 23.65
N ILE A 191 -13.11 14.37 22.80
CA ILE A 191 -13.17 15.81 23.07
C ILE A 191 -14.55 16.39 22.75
N ASN A 192 -15.58 15.57 22.92
CA ASN A 192 -16.95 15.90 22.54
C ASN A 192 -17.48 17.10 23.32
N TYR A 193 -18.43 17.84 22.76
CA TYR A 193 -19.08 18.96 23.45
C TYR A 193 -18.07 20.01 23.96
N ASN A 194 -17.24 20.51 23.04
CA ASN A 194 -16.34 21.64 23.25
C ASN A 194 -16.64 22.73 22.20
N GLN A 195 -15.74 23.70 22.05
CA GLN A 195 -15.88 24.83 21.11
C GLN A 195 -14.68 24.87 20.14
N ILE A 196 -14.07 23.71 19.85
CA ILE A 196 -12.86 23.61 19.04
C ILE A 196 -13.19 23.92 17.58
N THR A 197 -12.41 24.82 16.98
CA THR A 197 -12.59 25.28 15.58
C THR A 197 -11.63 24.62 14.60
N GLU A 198 -10.45 24.20 15.07
CA GLU A 198 -9.41 23.53 14.28
C GLU A 198 -8.79 22.41 15.11
N LEU A 199 -8.51 21.27 14.47
CA LEU A 199 -7.91 20.11 15.10
C LEU A 199 -6.81 19.52 14.20
N ASN A 200 -5.55 19.69 14.61
CA ASN A 200 -4.40 19.14 13.87
C ASN A 200 -3.97 17.80 14.47
N LEU A 201 -4.06 16.73 13.68
CA LEU A 201 -3.72 15.35 14.07
C LEU A 201 -2.54 14.76 13.31
N THR A 202 -1.79 15.59 12.57
CA THR A 202 -0.72 15.17 11.66
C THR A 202 0.38 14.34 12.35
N ASN A 203 0.63 14.59 13.65
CA ASN A 203 1.67 13.92 14.42
C ASN A 203 1.15 12.75 15.29
N ASN A 204 -0.16 12.51 15.36
CA ASN A 204 -0.78 11.52 16.24
C ASN A 204 -1.01 10.21 15.49
N LEU A 205 0.08 9.62 14.98
CA LEU A 205 0.04 8.48 14.04
C LEU A 205 -0.52 7.19 14.67
N GLU A 206 -0.47 7.06 15.99
CA GLU A 206 -0.96 5.91 16.74
C GLU A 206 -2.45 5.95 17.07
N LEU A 207 -3.17 6.99 16.62
CA LEU A 207 -4.57 7.22 16.98
C LEU A 207 -5.48 6.12 16.41
N LYS A 208 -6.24 5.48 17.29
CA LYS A 208 -7.22 4.42 16.99
C LYS A 208 -8.66 4.86 17.19
N TYR A 209 -8.92 5.71 18.18
CA TYR A 209 -10.28 6.15 18.51
C TYR A 209 -10.34 7.67 18.57
N LEU A 210 -11.11 8.28 17.67
CA LEU A 210 -11.37 9.72 17.63
C LEU A 210 -12.86 10.01 17.78
N SER A 211 -13.21 10.79 18.78
CA SER A 211 -14.54 11.39 18.90
C SER A 211 -14.38 12.88 19.18
N CYS A 212 -14.84 13.70 18.24
CA CYS A 212 -14.88 15.16 18.30
C CYS A 212 -16.30 15.71 18.04
N LEU A 213 -17.31 14.90 18.38
CA LEU A 213 -18.73 15.20 18.29
C LEU A 213 -19.06 16.55 18.95
N SER A 214 -19.94 17.35 18.33
CA SER A 214 -20.42 18.62 18.89
C SER A 214 -19.29 19.60 19.21
N ASN A 215 -18.57 20.01 18.16
CA ASN A 215 -17.57 21.08 18.17
C ASN A 215 -17.89 22.09 17.05
N GLN A 216 -16.93 22.95 16.68
CA GLN A 216 -17.06 23.95 15.63
C GLN A 216 -16.03 23.73 14.51
N ILE A 217 -15.58 22.49 14.31
CA ILE A 217 -14.51 22.16 13.37
C ILE A 217 -15.01 22.37 11.93
N VAL A 218 -14.22 23.07 11.12
CA VAL A 218 -14.54 23.40 9.71
C VAL A 218 -13.87 22.42 8.73
N GLU A 219 -12.70 21.90 9.08
CA GLU A 219 -11.96 20.94 8.28
C GLU A 219 -11.33 19.90 9.21
N LEU A 220 -11.41 18.63 8.81
CA LEU A 220 -10.78 17.54 9.53
C LEU A 220 -9.99 16.65 8.56
N ASP A 221 -8.68 16.61 8.76
CA ASP A 221 -7.77 15.71 8.03
C ASP A 221 -7.28 14.60 8.96
N VAL A 222 -7.66 13.35 8.62
CA VAL A 222 -7.19 12.13 9.28
C VAL A 222 -6.40 11.21 8.34
N SER A 223 -5.93 11.74 7.19
CA SER A 223 -5.19 10.99 6.17
C SER A 223 -3.87 10.40 6.67
N LYS A 224 -3.31 10.93 7.77
CA LYS A 224 -2.10 10.42 8.42
C LYS A 224 -2.38 9.35 9.49
N ASN A 225 -3.61 9.25 9.99
CA ASN A 225 -3.98 8.39 11.12
C ASN A 225 -4.44 7.03 10.59
N LYS A 226 -3.49 6.20 10.16
CA LYS A 226 -3.75 4.91 9.49
C LYS A 226 -4.34 3.84 10.42
N ASN A 227 -4.13 3.98 11.72
CA ASN A 227 -4.59 3.03 12.74
C ASN A 227 -6.02 3.32 13.23
N LEU A 228 -6.74 4.28 12.62
CA LEU A 228 -7.99 4.81 13.16
C LEU A 228 -9.18 3.85 13.03
N GLU A 229 -9.50 3.09 14.07
CA GLU A 229 -10.62 2.14 14.11
C GLU A 229 -12.01 2.79 14.26
N TYR A 230 -12.08 4.00 14.84
CA TYR A 230 -13.33 4.70 15.10
C TYR A 230 -13.19 6.21 14.91
N LEU A 231 -14.15 6.81 14.18
CA LEU A 231 -14.29 8.24 13.98
C LEU A 231 -15.73 8.70 14.18
N ASP A 232 -15.94 9.58 15.16
CA ASP A 232 -17.14 10.40 15.27
C ASP A 232 -16.78 11.90 15.21
N CYS A 233 -17.15 12.55 14.12
CA CYS A 233 -17.02 13.99 13.91
C CYS A 233 -18.39 14.65 13.62
N SER A 234 -19.47 14.04 14.11
CA SER A 234 -20.82 14.59 13.92
C SER A 234 -21.05 15.91 14.68
N TYR A 235 -22.07 16.66 14.27
CA TYR A 235 -22.42 17.97 14.86
C TYR A 235 -21.24 18.96 14.88
N ASN A 236 -20.55 19.11 13.74
CA ASN A 236 -19.52 20.13 13.54
C ASN A 236 -19.96 21.12 12.44
N GLN A 237 -19.03 21.96 12.00
CA GLN A 237 -19.21 22.89 10.88
C GLN A 237 -18.41 22.43 9.67
N LEU A 238 -18.18 21.12 9.51
CA LEU A 238 -17.28 20.59 8.50
C LEU A 238 -17.73 21.01 7.10
N ILE A 239 -16.79 21.53 6.33
CA ILE A 239 -16.89 21.77 4.88
C ILE A 239 -16.13 20.67 4.13
N TYR A 240 -14.98 20.24 4.68
CA TYR A 240 -14.11 19.21 4.11
C TYR A 240 -13.77 18.14 5.15
N LEU A 241 -13.73 16.88 4.71
CA LEU A 241 -13.30 15.73 5.51
C LEU A 241 -12.36 14.84 4.68
N PHE A 242 -11.12 14.64 5.15
CA PHE A 242 -10.11 13.84 4.46
C PHE A 242 -9.87 12.52 5.20
N LEU A 243 -10.41 11.43 4.64
CA LEU A 243 -10.41 10.08 5.21
C LEU A 243 -9.42 9.12 4.55
N LYS A 244 -8.75 9.50 3.45
CA LYS A 244 -7.85 8.60 2.69
C LYS A 244 -6.59 8.28 3.51
N ASN A 245 -6.67 7.24 4.31
CA ASN A 245 -5.64 6.80 5.24
C ASN A 245 -5.20 5.34 4.98
N ASN A 246 -5.70 4.71 3.91
CA ASN A 246 -5.52 3.29 3.57
C ASN A 246 -6.01 2.36 4.69
N ASN A 247 -7.06 2.77 5.41
CA ASN A 247 -7.59 1.99 6.51
C ASN A 247 -8.71 1.07 6.01
N VAL A 248 -8.47 -0.23 6.09
CA VAL A 248 -9.41 -1.29 5.68
C VAL A 248 -10.50 -1.59 6.72
N ILE A 249 -10.52 -0.89 7.86
CA ILE A 249 -11.40 -1.22 9.00
C ILE A 249 -12.79 -0.57 8.89
N TRP A 250 -13.01 0.41 8.02
CA TRP A 250 -14.31 1.07 7.93
C TRP A 250 -15.46 0.09 7.63
N ASP A 251 -15.15 -1.01 6.94
CA ASP A 251 -16.07 -2.09 6.58
C ASP A 251 -16.17 -3.24 7.60
N TYR A 252 -15.33 -3.29 8.64
CA TYR A 252 -15.22 -4.46 9.53
C TYR A 252 -16.08 -4.32 10.80
N TYR A 253 -17.23 -5.01 10.79
CA TYR A 253 -18.17 -5.27 11.89
C TYR A 253 -19.19 -4.21 12.30
N THR A 254 -20.47 -4.55 12.11
CA THR A 254 -21.45 -4.46 13.19
C THR A 254 -22.15 -5.80 13.43
N SER A 255 -21.46 -6.76 14.01
CA SER A 255 -22.12 -7.79 14.84
C SER A 255 -22.61 -7.22 16.19
N ASN A 256 -22.29 -5.95 16.49
CA ASN A 256 -22.72 -5.20 17.67
C ASN A 256 -23.13 -3.73 17.38
N ASN A 257 -23.86 -3.46 16.28
CA ASN A 257 -24.58 -2.18 16.01
C ASN A 257 -23.83 -0.84 16.23
N GLY A 258 -22.49 -0.80 16.18
CA GLY A 258 -21.72 0.43 16.35
C GLY A 258 -21.16 0.93 15.02
N ASN A 259 -21.73 2.00 14.47
CA ASN A 259 -21.17 2.63 13.29
C ASN A 259 -19.76 3.18 13.58
N THR A 260 -18.72 2.72 12.86
CA THR A 260 -17.30 3.10 13.06
C THR A 260 -16.95 4.45 12.46
N LEU A 261 -17.72 4.92 11.47
CA LEU A 261 -17.56 6.21 10.81
C LEU A 261 -18.85 7.03 10.88
N ILE A 262 -18.82 8.10 11.66
CA ILE A 262 -19.96 8.97 11.95
C ILE A 262 -19.57 10.43 11.67
N PHE A 263 -20.20 11.04 10.67
CA PHE A 263 -20.02 12.46 10.31
C PHE A 263 -21.37 13.16 10.06
N ALA A 264 -22.44 12.64 10.66
CA ALA A 264 -23.78 13.20 10.55
C ALA A 264 -23.88 14.64 11.10
N TYR A 265 -24.92 15.38 10.72
CA TYR A 265 -25.17 16.74 11.23
C TYR A 265 -24.03 17.74 10.96
N ASN A 266 -23.37 17.61 9.80
CA ASN A 266 -22.44 18.60 9.25
C ASN A 266 -23.08 19.26 8.02
N PRO A 267 -23.99 20.24 8.18
CA PRO A 267 -24.83 20.74 7.08
C PRO A 267 -24.04 21.46 5.98
N ASN A 268 -22.83 21.93 6.29
CA ASN A 268 -21.95 22.63 5.35
C ASN A 268 -20.98 21.69 4.62
N LEU A 269 -21.06 20.37 4.86
CA LEU A 269 -20.12 19.41 4.27
C LEU A 269 -20.38 19.30 2.77
N ILE A 270 -19.38 19.69 1.97
CA ILE A 270 -19.46 19.66 0.51
C ILE A 270 -18.55 18.59 -0.09
N TYR A 271 -17.60 18.07 0.68
CA TYR A 271 -16.62 17.14 0.16
C TYR A 271 -16.08 16.16 1.20
N VAL A 272 -15.99 14.90 0.82
CA VAL A 272 -15.26 13.86 1.55
C VAL A 272 -14.28 13.19 0.59
N CYS A 273 -13.00 13.22 0.92
CA CYS A 273 -12.03 12.35 0.26
C CYS A 273 -11.91 11.04 1.03
N ALA A 274 -11.97 9.89 0.36
CA ALA A 274 -11.83 8.56 0.98
C ALA A 274 -10.88 7.66 0.17
N ASP A 275 -10.50 6.50 0.72
CA ASP A 275 -9.84 5.47 -0.10
C ASP A 275 -10.83 4.93 -1.15
N ILE A 276 -10.31 4.46 -2.29
CA ILE A 276 -11.15 4.07 -3.44
C ILE A 276 -12.13 2.95 -3.07
N GLU A 277 -11.70 2.06 -2.17
CA GLU A 277 -12.47 0.94 -1.64
C GLU A 277 -13.66 1.43 -0.79
N ASP A 278 -13.52 2.53 -0.06
CA ASP A 278 -14.51 3.04 0.89
C ASP A 278 -15.55 3.98 0.26
N ILE A 279 -15.32 4.48 -0.96
CA ILE A 279 -16.17 5.50 -1.61
C ILE A 279 -17.65 5.12 -1.55
N ASN A 280 -18.01 3.87 -1.85
CA ASN A 280 -19.40 3.43 -1.87
C ASN A 280 -20.05 3.49 -0.48
N MET A 281 -19.35 3.03 0.56
CA MET A 281 -19.82 3.08 1.94
C MET A 281 -19.96 4.55 2.42
N VAL A 282 -18.98 5.39 2.12
CA VAL A 282 -19.01 6.81 2.47
C VAL A 282 -20.16 7.53 1.74
N GLN A 283 -20.38 7.23 0.46
CA GLN A 283 -21.49 7.79 -0.31
C GLN A 283 -22.86 7.35 0.25
N GLN A 284 -23.01 6.11 0.70
CA GLN A 284 -24.23 5.64 1.37
C GLN A 284 -24.50 6.43 2.66
N LYS A 285 -23.46 6.72 3.45
CA LYS A 285 -23.57 7.56 4.65
C LYS A 285 -23.99 8.98 4.31
N VAL A 286 -23.33 9.61 3.33
CA VAL A 286 -23.70 10.95 2.80
C VAL A 286 -25.19 11.00 2.45
N ASN A 287 -25.68 9.99 1.73
CA ASN A 287 -27.10 9.88 1.36
C ASN A 287 -27.99 9.70 2.59
N SER A 288 -27.61 8.82 3.53
CA SER A 288 -28.38 8.55 4.75
C SER A 288 -28.47 9.75 5.68
N TYR A 289 -27.46 10.62 5.68
CA TYR A 289 -27.39 11.85 6.45
C TYR A 289 -28.01 13.05 5.72
N ASN A 290 -28.56 12.84 4.52
CA ASN A 290 -29.18 13.86 3.69
C ASN A 290 -28.25 15.04 3.34
N LEU A 291 -26.97 14.74 3.11
CA LEU A 291 -25.93 15.71 2.73
C LEU A 291 -25.91 15.91 1.21
N ILE A 292 -26.96 16.57 0.69
CA ILE A 292 -27.27 16.66 -0.74
C ILE A 292 -26.21 17.34 -1.63
N ASN A 293 -25.31 18.15 -1.05
CA ASN A 293 -24.26 18.88 -1.76
C ASN A 293 -22.86 18.31 -1.50
N CYS A 294 -22.77 17.13 -0.88
CA CYS A 294 -21.51 16.50 -0.53
C CYS A 294 -21.07 15.53 -1.63
N HIS A 295 -19.89 15.76 -2.20
CA HIS A 295 -19.27 14.86 -3.17
C HIS A 295 -18.24 13.94 -2.48
N VAL A 296 -18.17 12.68 -2.92
CA VAL A 296 -17.22 11.69 -2.40
C VAL A 296 -16.35 11.16 -3.54
N ASN A 297 -15.03 11.18 -3.39
CA ASN A 297 -14.11 10.48 -4.30
C ASN A 297 -12.73 10.22 -3.63
N ASP A 298 -11.78 9.66 -4.37
CA ASP A 298 -10.43 9.30 -3.90
C ASP A 298 -9.34 10.38 -4.10
N TYR A 299 -9.71 11.53 -4.65
CA TYR A 299 -8.80 12.65 -4.89
C TYR A 299 -8.76 13.57 -3.67
N CYS A 300 -7.87 13.24 -2.73
CA CYS A 300 -7.56 14.11 -1.58
C CYS A 300 -6.73 15.33 -1.98
N SER A 301 -6.28 15.36 -3.24
CA SER A 301 -5.53 16.43 -3.86
C SER A 301 -6.39 17.39 -4.67
N PHE A 302 -7.70 17.12 -4.83
CA PHE A 302 -8.60 18.26 -4.92
C PHE A 302 -8.66 18.86 -3.53
N THR A 303 -7.96 19.98 -3.30
CA THR A 303 -8.28 21.01 -2.29
C THR A 303 -7.10 21.97 -2.09
N PRO A 304 -7.33 23.23 -1.61
CA PRO A 304 -8.39 23.54 -0.66
C PRO A 304 -9.20 24.81 -0.89
N GLY A 305 -10.33 24.83 -0.17
CA GLY A 305 -10.92 26.07 0.28
C GLY A 305 -9.85 27.01 0.86
N GLY A 306 -10.12 28.30 0.64
CA GLY A 306 -9.14 29.37 0.53
C GLY A 306 -9.52 30.20 -0.71
N THR A 307 -9.13 31.47 -0.79
CA THR A 307 -9.32 32.22 -2.04
C THR A 307 -8.34 31.69 -3.07
N PHE A 308 -8.82 30.77 -3.91
CA PHE A 308 -8.07 30.32 -5.08
C PHE A 308 -8.36 31.24 -6.25
N TYR A 309 -7.40 31.27 -7.16
CA TYR A 309 -7.49 32.00 -8.39
C TYR A 309 -7.30 31.02 -9.53
N GLU A 310 -8.03 31.26 -10.60
CA GLU A 310 -8.00 30.43 -11.77
C GLU A 310 -7.15 31.10 -12.83
N ILE A 311 -6.29 30.32 -13.46
CA ILE A 311 -5.66 30.66 -14.72
C ILE A 311 -6.23 29.70 -15.75
N SER A 312 -6.77 30.22 -16.84
CA SER A 312 -7.33 29.39 -17.91
C SER A 312 -7.00 29.96 -19.28
N GLY A 313 -7.20 29.17 -20.32
CA GLY A 313 -6.97 29.62 -21.69
C GLY A 313 -6.97 28.47 -22.65
N THR A 314 -6.62 28.79 -23.88
CA THR A 314 -6.59 27.87 -25.01
C THR A 314 -5.22 27.87 -25.67
N THR A 315 -4.85 26.73 -26.23
CA THR A 315 -3.65 26.55 -27.05
C THR A 315 -4.08 26.26 -28.47
N LYS A 316 -3.69 27.12 -29.40
CA LYS A 316 -4.06 26.98 -30.82
C LYS A 316 -2.88 27.22 -31.74
N LEU A 317 -2.93 26.57 -32.90
CA LEU A 317 -2.02 26.78 -34.02
C LEU A 317 -2.56 27.91 -34.91
N ASP A 318 -1.97 29.08 -34.77
CA ASP A 318 -2.20 30.25 -35.60
C ASP A 318 -1.46 30.08 -36.94
N SER A 319 -2.16 29.51 -37.92
CA SER A 319 -1.58 29.20 -39.24
C SER A 319 -1.59 30.39 -40.20
N ASN A 320 -2.44 31.40 -39.94
CA ASN A 320 -2.64 32.55 -40.83
C ASN A 320 -2.00 33.84 -40.27
N ASN A 321 -1.36 33.77 -39.10
CA ASN A 321 -0.75 34.86 -38.35
C ASN A 321 -1.72 35.99 -38.00
N ASN A 322 -2.97 35.66 -37.65
CA ASN A 322 -3.98 36.63 -37.21
C ASN A 322 -4.26 36.58 -35.69
N GLY A 323 -3.51 35.77 -34.94
CA GLY A 323 -3.71 35.48 -33.53
C GLY A 323 -4.68 34.32 -33.31
N CYS A 324 -4.62 33.64 -32.17
CA CYS A 324 -5.43 32.46 -31.87
C CYS A 324 -6.93 32.73 -31.80
N ASP A 325 -7.59 32.63 -32.94
CA ASP A 325 -9.03 32.83 -33.02
C ASP A 325 -9.79 31.50 -32.95
N VAL A 326 -11.12 31.58 -32.91
CA VAL A 326 -11.98 30.40 -32.76
C VAL A 326 -11.89 29.43 -33.95
N SER A 327 -11.43 29.89 -35.11
CA SER A 327 -11.27 29.10 -36.34
C SER A 327 -9.92 28.38 -36.45
N ASP A 328 -8.94 28.75 -35.61
CA ASP A 328 -7.64 28.08 -35.57
C ASP A 328 -7.70 26.67 -34.99
N ILE A 329 -6.78 25.83 -35.46
CA ILE A 329 -6.63 24.43 -35.07
C ILE A 329 -6.21 24.36 -33.60
N ASN A 330 -6.89 23.53 -32.82
CA ASN A 330 -6.54 23.33 -31.43
C ASN A 330 -5.22 22.56 -31.31
N TYR A 331 -4.31 23.06 -30.48
CA TYR A 331 -3.12 22.31 -30.06
C TYR A 331 -3.54 21.47 -28.84
N SER A 332 -3.72 20.17 -29.03
CA SER A 332 -4.09 19.25 -27.95
C SER A 332 -2.91 18.89 -27.04
N ASN A 333 -3.19 18.61 -25.76
CA ASN A 333 -2.23 18.01 -24.84
C ASN A 333 -0.88 18.75 -24.70
N LEU A 334 -0.87 20.08 -24.80
CA LEU A 334 0.33 20.89 -24.54
C LEU A 334 0.68 20.85 -23.05
N ARG A 335 1.94 20.51 -22.74
CA ARG A 335 2.46 20.57 -21.37
C ARG A 335 2.79 22.01 -20.99
N PHE A 336 2.47 22.39 -19.76
CA PHE A 336 2.91 23.62 -19.13
C PHE A 336 3.71 23.33 -17.87
N ASN A 337 4.80 24.06 -17.66
CA ASN A 337 5.52 24.12 -16.40
C ASN A 337 5.00 25.31 -15.58
N ILE A 338 4.75 25.09 -14.30
CA ILE A 338 4.19 26.07 -13.36
C ILE A 338 5.23 26.31 -12.26
N ALA A 339 5.60 27.56 -12.01
CA ALA A 339 6.55 27.92 -10.96
C ALA A 339 6.03 29.09 -10.11
N ASN A 340 6.11 28.97 -8.78
CA ASN A 340 5.77 30.05 -7.83
C ASN A 340 6.98 30.48 -6.98
N GLY A 341 8.17 30.47 -7.58
CA GLY A 341 9.44 30.85 -6.93
C GLY A 341 10.03 29.82 -5.95
N THR A 342 9.21 28.97 -5.33
CA THR A 342 9.64 27.91 -4.40
C THR A 342 9.22 26.50 -4.84
N ASN A 343 8.04 26.38 -5.46
CA ASN A 343 7.48 25.10 -5.91
C ASN A 343 7.43 25.03 -7.43
N LEU A 344 7.64 23.82 -7.97
CA LEU A 344 7.50 23.48 -9.38
C LEU A 344 6.34 22.49 -9.55
N GLY A 345 5.52 22.72 -10.56
CA GLY A 345 4.46 21.84 -11.00
C GLY A 345 4.40 21.77 -12.52
N SER A 346 3.55 20.88 -13.03
CA SER A 346 3.25 20.83 -14.46
C SER A 346 1.81 20.42 -14.70
N MET A 347 1.23 20.86 -15.80
CA MET A 347 -0.10 20.43 -16.26
C MET A 347 -0.07 20.14 -17.76
N ILE A 348 -1.10 19.46 -18.29
CA ILE A 348 -1.25 19.18 -19.72
C ILE A 348 -2.66 19.62 -20.15
N SER A 349 -2.78 20.39 -21.23
CA SER A 349 -4.09 20.81 -21.74
C SER A 349 -4.92 19.62 -22.21
N ASN A 350 -6.23 19.79 -22.32
CA ASN A 350 -7.09 18.71 -22.80
C ASN A 350 -6.99 18.51 -24.32
N GLN A 351 -7.77 17.57 -24.86
CA GLN A 351 -7.82 17.27 -26.30
C GLN A 351 -8.31 18.44 -27.17
N THR A 352 -9.01 19.41 -26.59
CA THR A 352 -9.45 20.63 -27.27
C THR A 352 -8.46 21.79 -27.13
N GLY A 353 -7.30 21.57 -26.49
CA GLY A 353 -6.31 22.61 -26.21
C GLY A 353 -6.70 23.56 -25.08
N ASN A 354 -7.79 23.30 -24.36
CA ASN A 354 -8.19 24.10 -23.22
C ASN A 354 -7.41 23.66 -21.98
N TYR A 355 -6.99 24.64 -21.19
CA TYR A 355 -6.27 24.40 -19.95
C TYR A 355 -6.88 25.20 -18.79
N HIS A 356 -6.77 24.63 -17.59
CA HIS A 356 -7.28 25.19 -16.35
C HIS A 356 -6.28 24.88 -15.23
N ILE A 357 -5.76 25.92 -14.60
CA ILE A 357 -4.73 25.85 -13.55
C ILE A 357 -5.27 26.56 -12.32
N PRO A 358 -5.70 25.81 -11.29
CA PRO A 358 -6.02 26.40 -9.99
C PRO A 358 -4.73 26.76 -9.24
N VAL A 359 -4.63 27.99 -8.74
CA VAL A 359 -3.49 28.48 -7.97
C VAL A 359 -3.91 29.25 -6.73
N GLN A 360 -3.01 29.33 -5.73
CA GLN A 360 -3.19 30.15 -4.53
C GLN A 360 -2.76 31.60 -4.76
N ALA A 361 -2.93 32.50 -3.79
CA ALA A 361 -2.30 33.82 -3.84
C ALA A 361 -0.78 33.70 -4.02
N GLY A 362 -0.17 34.60 -4.81
CA GLY A 362 1.25 34.54 -5.17
C GLY A 362 1.52 34.80 -6.65
N ASN A 363 2.79 34.64 -7.05
CA ASN A 363 3.29 34.87 -8.40
C ASN A 363 3.48 33.55 -9.14
N HIS A 364 2.60 33.21 -10.07
CA HIS A 364 2.66 31.96 -10.82
C HIS A 364 3.15 32.21 -12.23
N THR A 365 4.33 31.69 -12.56
CA THR A 365 4.88 31.73 -13.92
C THR A 365 4.49 30.46 -14.66
N ILE A 366 3.76 30.62 -15.75
CA ILE A 366 3.28 29.55 -16.62
C ILE A 366 4.14 29.57 -17.88
N THR A 367 4.82 28.45 -18.15
CA THR A 367 5.71 28.30 -19.31
C THR A 367 5.26 27.09 -20.13
N PRO A 368 4.74 27.28 -21.36
CA PRO A 368 4.43 26.17 -22.24
C PRO A 368 5.71 25.42 -22.62
N ASN A 369 5.59 24.11 -22.78
CA ASN A 369 6.66 23.20 -23.12
C ASN A 369 6.27 22.41 -24.38
N LEU A 370 6.78 22.86 -25.52
CA LEU A 370 6.54 22.25 -26.83
C LEU A 370 7.33 20.94 -26.93
N GLU A 371 6.68 19.91 -27.46
CA GLU A 371 7.32 18.62 -27.74
C GLU A 371 8.45 18.76 -28.77
N ASN A 372 8.18 19.50 -29.86
CA ASN A 372 9.12 19.82 -30.93
C ASN A 372 9.41 21.33 -30.99
N PRO A 373 10.24 21.88 -30.07
CA PRO A 373 10.45 23.34 -29.96
C PRO A 373 11.18 23.96 -31.15
N ASN A 374 11.78 23.16 -32.03
CA ASN A 374 12.38 23.65 -33.28
C ASN A 374 11.34 23.84 -34.39
N TYR A 375 10.22 23.12 -34.35
CA TYR A 375 9.19 23.13 -35.41
C TYR A 375 8.15 24.23 -35.21
N PHE A 376 8.03 24.72 -33.98
CA PHE A 376 6.99 25.64 -33.58
C PHE A 376 7.54 26.73 -32.66
N ASN A 377 7.06 27.95 -32.86
CA ASN A 377 7.21 29.04 -31.90
C ASN A 377 5.92 29.17 -31.09
N ILE A 378 6.01 29.66 -29.84
CA ILE A 378 4.84 29.92 -29.00
C ILE A 378 4.88 31.33 -28.40
N SER A 379 3.75 32.02 -28.44
CA SER A 379 3.58 33.37 -27.93
C SER A 379 2.37 33.47 -26.98
N PRO A 380 2.53 34.02 -25.77
CA PRO A 380 3.80 34.42 -25.18
C PRO A 380 4.68 33.20 -24.84
N ALA A 381 6.01 33.38 -24.75
CA ALA A 381 6.91 32.29 -24.34
C ALA A 381 6.70 31.86 -22.88
N SER A 382 6.18 32.75 -22.05
CA SER A 382 5.72 32.53 -20.68
C SER A 382 4.91 33.73 -20.23
N PHE A 383 4.10 33.60 -19.18
CA PHE A 383 3.56 34.75 -18.46
C PHE A 383 3.58 34.51 -16.95
N THR A 384 3.45 35.59 -16.18
CA THR A 384 3.31 35.52 -14.73
C THR A 384 1.98 36.12 -14.31
N ALA A 385 1.15 35.33 -13.63
CA ALA A 385 -0.05 35.80 -12.96
C ALA A 385 0.23 36.06 -11.48
N ASN A 386 -0.21 37.21 -10.97
CA ASN A 386 -0.12 37.60 -9.57
C ASN A 386 -1.51 37.75 -8.97
N PHE A 387 -1.80 36.94 -7.96
CA PHE A 387 -3.06 37.02 -7.23
C PHE A 387 -2.84 37.39 -5.75
N PRO A 388 -3.74 38.19 -5.12
CA PRO A 388 -5.03 38.71 -5.62
C PRO A 388 -4.99 39.88 -6.60
N THR A 389 -3.82 40.40 -6.97
CA THR A 389 -3.75 41.71 -7.65
C THR A 389 -4.39 41.73 -9.04
N GLN A 390 -4.52 40.57 -9.69
CA GLN A 390 -5.23 40.38 -10.95
C GLN A 390 -6.59 39.70 -10.75
N ALA A 391 -7.49 39.90 -11.73
CA ALA A 391 -8.81 39.27 -11.75
C ALA A 391 -8.69 37.76 -11.97
N SER A 392 -9.55 36.99 -11.28
CA SER A 392 -9.70 35.54 -11.47
C SER A 392 -11.12 35.24 -11.98
N PRO A 393 -11.27 34.42 -13.04
CA PRO A 393 -10.20 33.74 -13.79
C PRO A 393 -9.34 34.72 -14.61
N PHE A 394 -8.03 34.47 -14.64
CA PHE A 394 -7.08 35.14 -15.52
C PHE A 394 -6.94 34.33 -16.80
N THR A 395 -7.49 34.84 -17.90
CA THR A 395 -7.43 34.15 -19.19
C THR A 395 -6.17 34.53 -19.96
N GLN A 396 -5.38 33.55 -20.37
CA GLN A 396 -4.23 33.75 -21.24
C GLN A 396 -4.16 32.66 -22.31
N ASP A 397 -4.38 33.02 -23.56
CA ASP A 397 -4.17 32.08 -24.66
C ASP A 397 -2.70 31.99 -25.06
N PHE A 398 -2.31 30.84 -25.59
CA PHE A 398 -0.98 30.63 -26.18
C PHE A 398 -1.11 30.29 -27.65
N CYS A 399 -0.46 31.11 -28.47
CA CYS A 399 -0.44 30.94 -29.91
C CYS A 399 0.81 30.27 -30.37
N VAL A 400 0.59 29.12 -30.99
CA VAL A 400 1.63 28.34 -31.64
C VAL A 400 1.64 28.75 -33.10
N THR A 401 2.81 29.04 -33.64
CA THR A 401 3.02 29.35 -35.05
C THR A 401 4.10 28.42 -35.59
N ALA A 402 4.00 28.01 -36.85
CA ALA A 402 5.05 27.21 -37.48
C ALA A 402 6.40 27.97 -37.50
N SER A 403 7.48 27.27 -37.20
CA SER A 403 8.85 27.71 -37.40
C SER A 403 9.46 26.87 -38.51
N GLY A 404 9.87 27.46 -39.63
CA GLY A 404 10.42 26.68 -40.75
C GLY A 404 9.39 25.72 -41.38
N VAL A 405 9.90 24.73 -42.11
CA VAL A 405 9.13 23.70 -42.81
C VAL A 405 9.62 22.35 -42.31
N HIS A 406 8.80 21.66 -41.53
CA HIS A 406 9.14 20.39 -40.89
C HIS A 406 8.02 19.38 -41.14
N HIS A 407 8.37 18.27 -41.78
CA HIS A 407 7.49 17.14 -42.03
C HIS A 407 7.81 16.05 -41.00
N ASP A 408 6.80 15.56 -40.28
CA ASP A 408 7.01 14.59 -39.21
C ASP A 408 5.69 13.87 -38.87
N VAL A 409 5.66 12.54 -38.92
CA VAL A 409 4.49 11.71 -38.61
C VAL A 409 4.83 10.48 -37.78
N GLU A 410 3.94 10.13 -36.87
CA GLU A 410 4.13 9.01 -35.93
C GLU A 410 3.01 7.97 -36.11
N VAL A 411 3.31 6.69 -35.86
CA VAL A 411 2.31 5.62 -35.73
C VAL A 411 2.58 4.73 -34.54
N ILE A 412 1.52 4.32 -33.83
CA ILE A 412 1.58 3.36 -32.72
C ILE A 412 0.51 2.26 -32.86
N ILE A 413 0.82 1.06 -32.37
CA ILE A 413 -0.12 -0.07 -32.27
C ILE A 413 -0.57 -0.22 -30.81
N LEU A 414 -1.88 -0.20 -30.57
CA LEU A 414 -2.48 -0.34 -29.24
C LEU A 414 -3.37 -1.59 -29.17
N PRO A 415 -3.07 -2.60 -28.34
CA PRO A 415 -4.00 -3.69 -28.06
C PRO A 415 -5.10 -3.18 -27.10
N THR A 416 -6.37 -3.33 -27.48
CA THR A 416 -7.54 -2.92 -26.68
C THR A 416 -8.32 -4.11 -26.12
N VAL A 417 -8.22 -5.28 -26.76
CA VAL A 417 -8.61 -6.58 -26.20
C VAL A 417 -7.45 -7.54 -26.46
N PRO A 418 -6.90 -8.19 -25.42
CA PRO A 418 -5.71 -9.01 -25.60
C PRO A 418 -6.00 -10.27 -26.40
N ALA A 419 -4.98 -10.79 -27.09
CA ALA A 419 -5.07 -12.04 -27.84
C ALA A 419 -5.28 -13.22 -26.90
N ARG A 420 -6.32 -14.02 -27.17
CA ARG A 420 -6.66 -15.25 -26.47
C ARG A 420 -6.98 -16.35 -27.49
N PRO A 421 -6.52 -17.59 -27.32
CA PRO A 421 -6.73 -18.64 -28.31
C PRO A 421 -8.22 -18.86 -28.62
N GLY A 422 -8.61 -18.80 -29.90
CA GLY A 422 -9.98 -19.01 -30.38
C GLY A 422 -10.93 -17.81 -30.23
N PHE A 423 -10.42 -16.63 -29.86
CA PHE A 423 -11.22 -15.42 -29.69
C PHE A 423 -10.71 -14.26 -30.55
N ASP A 424 -11.58 -13.27 -30.75
CA ASP A 424 -11.22 -12.00 -31.38
C ASP A 424 -10.35 -11.15 -30.44
N ALA A 425 -9.26 -10.62 -31.00
CA ALA A 425 -8.37 -9.64 -30.42
C ALA A 425 -8.56 -8.30 -31.14
N ASN A 426 -8.56 -7.20 -30.38
CA ASN A 426 -8.84 -5.88 -30.90
C ASN A 426 -7.61 -4.98 -30.78
N TYR A 427 -7.30 -4.27 -31.86
CA TYR A 427 -6.17 -3.35 -31.96
C TYR A 427 -6.63 -1.99 -32.49
N LYS A 428 -5.86 -0.94 -32.17
CA LYS A 428 -5.95 0.36 -32.81
C LYS A 428 -4.59 0.76 -33.37
N LEU A 429 -4.56 1.21 -34.62
CA LEU A 429 -3.43 1.95 -35.18
C LEU A 429 -3.72 3.42 -34.99
N VAL A 430 -2.91 4.11 -34.21
CA VAL A 430 -3.06 5.55 -33.96
C VAL A 430 -1.91 6.24 -34.66
N TYR A 431 -2.22 7.21 -35.52
CA TYR A 431 -1.21 7.95 -36.27
C TYR A 431 -1.45 9.44 -36.16
N SER A 432 -0.36 10.19 -36.07
CA SER A 432 -0.38 11.62 -35.74
C SER A 432 0.57 12.40 -36.63
N ASN A 433 0.21 13.64 -36.95
CA ASN A 433 1.13 14.59 -37.55
C ASN A 433 1.83 15.41 -36.45
N LYS A 434 3.14 15.21 -36.34
CA LYS A 434 4.04 15.84 -35.35
C LYS A 434 4.78 17.04 -35.94
N GLY A 435 4.70 17.18 -37.26
CA GLY A 435 5.28 18.25 -38.05
C GLY A 435 4.33 19.43 -38.23
N ASN A 436 4.77 20.43 -38.98
CA ASN A 436 4.04 21.67 -39.20
C ASN A 436 3.51 21.84 -40.63
N GLN A 437 3.61 20.78 -41.44
CA GLN A 437 3.07 20.71 -42.80
C GLN A 437 1.84 19.78 -42.86
N ILE A 438 0.99 19.96 -43.87
CA ILE A 438 -0.13 19.03 -44.12
C ILE A 438 0.42 17.76 -44.76
N GLU A 439 0.14 16.61 -44.16
CA GLU A 439 0.72 15.34 -44.58
C GLU A 439 -0.25 14.43 -45.33
N ASN A 440 0.33 13.67 -46.26
CA ASN A 440 -0.35 12.64 -47.04
C ASN A 440 0.57 11.43 -47.15
N GLY A 441 0.02 10.23 -46.97
CA GLY A 441 0.83 9.02 -46.96
C GLY A 441 -0.01 7.77 -46.86
N SER A 442 0.62 6.67 -46.50
CA SER A 442 -0.04 5.41 -46.25
C SER A 442 0.54 4.70 -45.03
N ILE A 443 -0.32 4.00 -44.30
CA ILE A 443 0.03 3.13 -43.18
C ILE A 443 -0.05 1.69 -43.67
N SER A 444 1.05 0.95 -43.54
CA SER A 444 1.10 -0.50 -43.73
C SER A 444 1.06 -1.18 -42.37
N PHE A 445 0.21 -2.19 -42.20
CA PHE A 445 0.16 -3.04 -41.01
C PHE A 445 0.46 -4.49 -41.40
N THR A 446 1.47 -5.08 -40.78
CA THR A 446 1.91 -6.46 -41.02
C THR A 446 1.68 -7.32 -39.78
N PHE A 447 1.14 -8.52 -39.97
CA PHE A 447 0.84 -9.50 -38.92
C PHE A 447 1.12 -10.93 -39.41
N ASP A 448 0.98 -11.91 -38.53
CA ASP A 448 1.19 -13.32 -38.86
C ASP A 448 -0.13 -13.99 -39.26
N ASP A 449 -0.47 -13.93 -40.55
CA ASP A 449 -1.70 -14.47 -41.15
C ASP A 449 -1.85 -15.99 -40.97
N ALA A 450 -0.77 -16.72 -40.67
CA ALA A 450 -0.90 -18.15 -40.36
C ALA A 450 -1.51 -18.40 -38.98
N ARG A 451 -1.40 -17.46 -38.04
CA ARG A 451 -1.84 -17.58 -36.64
C ARG A 451 -2.98 -16.65 -36.26
N LEU A 452 -3.32 -15.70 -37.14
CA LEU A 452 -4.29 -14.64 -36.92
C LEU A 452 -5.08 -14.43 -38.19
N ASP A 453 -6.41 -14.46 -38.09
CA ASP A 453 -7.30 -14.24 -39.23
C ASP A 453 -7.92 -12.84 -39.17
N TYR A 454 -7.96 -12.13 -40.30
CA TYR A 454 -8.64 -10.84 -40.38
C TYR A 454 -10.16 -10.96 -40.19
N VAL A 455 -10.72 -10.15 -39.28
CA VAL A 455 -12.18 -10.05 -39.07
C VAL A 455 -12.72 -8.74 -39.64
N THR A 456 -12.23 -7.59 -39.14
CA THR A 456 -12.70 -6.28 -39.62
C THR A 456 -11.68 -5.17 -39.38
N ALA A 457 -11.78 -4.10 -40.18
CA ALA A 457 -11.09 -2.84 -39.97
C ALA A 457 -12.03 -1.66 -40.22
N ASN A 458 -11.88 -0.60 -39.43
CA ASN A 458 -12.58 0.67 -39.61
C ASN A 458 -11.60 1.84 -39.45
N PRO A 459 -11.36 2.65 -40.49
CA PRO A 459 -11.87 2.51 -41.85
C PRO A 459 -11.39 1.22 -42.55
N VAL A 460 -12.08 0.81 -43.61
CA VAL A 460 -11.66 -0.34 -44.44
C VAL A 460 -10.37 0.00 -45.18
N TYR A 461 -9.46 -0.96 -45.29
CA TYR A 461 -8.18 -0.80 -45.99
C TYR A 461 -8.36 -0.47 -47.48
N ASN A 462 -7.38 0.22 -48.05
CA ASN A 462 -7.34 0.53 -49.48
C ASN A 462 -6.78 -0.62 -50.31
N SER A 463 -5.83 -1.39 -49.76
CA SER A 463 -5.27 -2.58 -50.38
C SER A 463 -4.82 -3.60 -49.33
N SER A 464 -4.76 -4.87 -49.72
CA SER A 464 -4.28 -5.97 -48.89
C SER A 464 -3.27 -6.83 -49.64
N ALA A 465 -2.40 -7.49 -48.88
CA ALA A 465 -1.55 -8.60 -49.29
C ALA A 465 -1.68 -9.72 -48.24
N ALA A 466 -1.05 -10.88 -48.47
CA ALA A 466 -1.22 -12.07 -47.62
C ALA A 466 -1.06 -11.79 -46.12
N ASN A 467 -0.07 -10.98 -45.73
CA ASN A 467 0.23 -10.72 -44.31
C ASN A 467 0.11 -9.24 -43.95
N SER A 468 -0.53 -8.42 -44.79
CA SER A 468 -0.53 -6.97 -44.56
C SER A 468 -1.73 -6.22 -45.14
N PHE A 469 -2.11 -5.14 -44.47
CA PHE A 469 -3.13 -4.19 -44.92
C PHE A 469 -2.53 -2.79 -45.08
N THR A 470 -3.06 -2.01 -46.03
CA THR A 470 -2.60 -0.64 -46.27
C THR A 470 -3.77 0.34 -46.31
N TRP A 471 -3.63 1.46 -45.59
CA TRP A 471 -4.55 2.58 -45.60
C TRP A 471 -3.85 3.84 -46.08
N ASN A 472 -4.42 4.52 -47.06
CA ASN A 472 -3.97 5.82 -47.50
C ASN A 472 -4.66 6.90 -46.66
N TYR A 473 -3.91 7.88 -46.19
CA TYR A 473 -4.45 9.08 -45.56
C TYR A 473 -4.06 10.31 -46.38
N THR A 474 -4.96 11.28 -46.40
CA THR A 474 -4.73 12.59 -47.01
C THR A 474 -5.13 13.68 -46.04
N ASN A 475 -4.55 14.86 -46.25
CA ASN A 475 -4.89 16.09 -45.52
C ASN A 475 -4.81 15.92 -43.99
N LEU A 476 -3.77 15.24 -43.49
CA LEU A 476 -3.54 15.10 -42.06
C LEU A 476 -2.94 16.42 -41.55
N GLN A 477 -3.74 17.20 -40.81
CA GLN A 477 -3.34 18.52 -40.32
C GLN A 477 -2.28 18.41 -39.22
N PRO A 478 -1.42 19.42 -39.02
CA PRO A 478 -0.55 19.49 -37.85
C PRO A 478 -1.32 19.28 -36.53
N PHE A 479 -0.76 18.47 -35.62
CA PHE A 479 -1.38 18.04 -34.36
C PHE A 479 -2.65 17.18 -34.48
N GLU A 480 -3.06 16.82 -35.69
CA GLU A 480 -4.17 15.89 -35.89
C GLU A 480 -3.72 14.45 -35.61
N THR A 481 -4.51 13.76 -34.80
CA THR A 481 -4.38 12.32 -34.55
C THR A 481 -5.61 11.60 -35.08
N ARG A 482 -5.40 10.52 -35.83
CA ARG A 482 -6.46 9.65 -36.36
C ARG A 482 -6.22 8.21 -35.90
N GLU A 483 -7.29 7.41 -35.91
CA GLU A 483 -7.22 6.01 -35.53
C GLU A 483 -7.85 5.08 -36.57
N ILE A 484 -7.31 3.86 -36.66
CA ILE A 484 -7.88 2.73 -37.40
C ILE A 484 -8.12 1.62 -36.39
N ALA A 485 -9.37 1.20 -36.21
CA ALA A 485 -9.72 0.04 -35.40
C ALA A 485 -9.57 -1.24 -36.23
N LEU A 486 -8.96 -2.28 -35.67
CA LEU A 486 -8.70 -3.57 -36.31
C LEU A 486 -9.10 -4.71 -35.37
N VAL A 487 -9.77 -5.73 -35.92
CA VAL A 487 -10.11 -6.96 -35.20
C VAL A 487 -9.52 -8.14 -35.95
N LEU A 488 -8.78 -8.97 -35.22
CA LEU A 488 -8.15 -10.20 -35.71
C LEU A 488 -8.62 -11.37 -34.84
N ASN A 489 -9.07 -12.46 -35.44
CA ASN A 489 -9.35 -13.69 -34.72
C ASN A 489 -8.03 -14.44 -34.47
N VAL A 490 -7.84 -14.96 -33.26
CA VAL A 490 -6.64 -15.71 -32.91
C VAL A 490 -6.94 -17.20 -33.03
N ASN A 491 -6.11 -17.95 -33.77
CA ASN A 491 -6.26 -19.39 -33.90
C ASN A 491 -6.47 -20.06 -32.53
N SER A 492 -7.40 -20.98 -32.47
CA SER A 492 -7.59 -21.87 -31.33
C SER A 492 -6.45 -22.89 -31.23
N PRO A 493 -6.31 -23.59 -30.09
CA PRO A 493 -5.35 -24.67 -29.95
C PRO A 493 -5.63 -25.87 -30.88
N MET A 494 -6.80 -25.90 -31.54
CA MET A 494 -7.22 -26.96 -32.46
C MET A 494 -6.90 -26.63 -33.93
N GLU A 495 -6.48 -25.41 -34.23
CA GLU A 495 -6.10 -24.95 -35.58
C GLU A 495 -4.59 -25.15 -35.83
N ILE A 496 -4.16 -25.10 -37.09
CA ILE A 496 -2.76 -25.32 -37.48
C ILE A 496 -2.28 -24.14 -38.34
N PRO A 497 -1.28 -23.37 -37.87
CA PRO A 497 -0.59 -23.46 -36.58
C PRO A 497 -1.47 -23.07 -35.39
N ALA A 498 -1.37 -23.85 -34.31
CA ALA A 498 -2.07 -23.58 -33.05
C ALA A 498 -1.45 -22.37 -32.34
N VAL A 499 -2.28 -21.61 -31.64
CA VAL A 499 -1.84 -20.55 -30.72
C VAL A 499 -2.26 -20.93 -29.31
N ASN A 500 -1.32 -20.85 -28.35
CA ASN A 500 -1.48 -21.24 -26.96
C ASN A 500 -1.16 -20.09 -26.01
N ASN A 501 -1.61 -20.20 -24.76
CA ASN A 501 -1.23 -19.24 -23.72
C ASN A 501 0.30 -19.21 -23.56
N GLY A 502 0.86 -18.00 -23.51
CA GLY A 502 2.30 -17.78 -23.45
C GLY A 502 2.98 -17.64 -24.82
N ASP A 503 2.30 -17.97 -25.92
CA ASP A 503 2.85 -17.74 -27.26
C ASP A 503 2.98 -16.24 -27.55
N GLN A 504 4.01 -15.88 -28.34
CA GLN A 504 4.23 -14.50 -28.77
C GLN A 504 3.75 -14.29 -30.20
N ILE A 505 2.92 -13.27 -30.41
CA ILE A 505 2.51 -12.76 -31.72
C ILE A 505 3.11 -11.37 -31.93
N ASN A 506 3.54 -11.09 -33.17
CA ASN A 506 4.27 -9.87 -33.53
C ASN A 506 3.51 -9.09 -34.59
N PHE A 507 3.53 -7.77 -34.45
CA PHE A 507 2.92 -6.84 -35.38
C PHE A 507 3.90 -5.73 -35.75
N LEU A 508 3.75 -5.18 -36.95
CA LEU A 508 4.52 -4.03 -37.43
C LEU A 508 3.59 -3.05 -38.16
N ALA A 509 3.65 -1.78 -37.80
CA ALA A 509 2.96 -0.69 -38.49
C ALA A 509 4.01 0.30 -39.00
N GLU A 510 3.88 0.75 -40.25
CA GLU A 510 4.84 1.64 -40.92
C GLU A 510 4.11 2.71 -41.73
N ILE A 511 4.53 3.97 -41.60
CA ILE A 511 4.08 5.06 -42.48
C ILE A 511 5.03 5.21 -43.67
N THR A 512 4.49 5.39 -44.88
CA THR A 512 5.27 5.69 -46.10
C THR A 512 4.66 6.84 -46.91
N PRO A 513 5.46 7.63 -47.66
CA PRO A 513 6.91 7.56 -47.82
C PRO A 513 7.71 8.35 -46.77
N PHE A 514 8.91 7.89 -46.42
CA PHE A 514 9.82 8.55 -45.46
C PHE A 514 10.54 9.80 -46.00
N THR A 515 10.36 10.16 -47.27
CA THR A 515 11.38 10.90 -48.03
C THR A 515 11.62 12.35 -47.62
N ASN A 516 10.83 12.93 -46.71
CA ASN A 516 11.06 14.27 -46.15
C ASN A 516 10.83 14.31 -44.63
N ASP A 517 10.56 13.18 -44.00
CA ASP A 517 10.25 13.08 -42.58
C ASP A 517 11.53 13.24 -41.73
N GLU A 518 11.49 14.09 -40.72
CA GLU A 518 12.64 14.42 -39.88
C GLU A 518 12.93 13.37 -38.79
N ILE A 519 11.91 12.64 -38.29
CA ILE A 519 12.04 11.62 -37.23
C ILE A 519 11.59 10.25 -37.75
N GLN A 520 12.36 9.67 -38.67
CA GLN A 520 11.97 8.42 -39.34
C GLN A 520 11.76 7.18 -38.44
N TYR A 521 12.16 7.20 -37.17
CA TYR A 521 12.02 6.05 -36.28
C TYR A 521 10.63 5.91 -35.65
N ASP A 522 9.86 7.00 -35.50
CA ASP A 522 8.51 6.97 -34.90
C ASP A 522 7.40 6.73 -35.94
N ASN A 523 7.79 6.77 -37.22
CA ASN A 523 7.04 6.29 -38.36
C ASN A 523 6.85 4.76 -38.36
N ILE A 524 7.49 4.04 -37.42
CA ILE A 524 7.46 2.58 -37.31
C ILE A 524 7.09 2.18 -35.87
N SER A 525 6.07 1.35 -35.73
CA SER A 525 5.69 0.75 -34.45
C SER A 525 5.65 -0.77 -34.53
N ALA A 526 6.41 -1.44 -33.65
CA ALA A 526 6.39 -2.89 -33.51
C ALA A 526 5.78 -3.30 -32.15
N LEU A 527 4.78 -4.19 -32.19
CA LEU A 527 4.15 -4.75 -30.99
C LEU A 527 4.49 -6.23 -30.87
N LYS A 528 5.01 -6.63 -29.72
CA LYS A 528 5.16 -8.04 -29.32
C LYS A 528 4.15 -8.32 -28.22
N GLN A 529 3.16 -9.15 -28.50
CA GLN A 529 2.11 -9.48 -27.55
C GLN A 529 2.20 -10.94 -27.12
N ILE A 530 2.07 -11.16 -25.81
CA ILE A 530 1.91 -12.50 -25.24
C ILE A 530 0.42 -12.85 -25.24
N VAL A 531 0.11 -14.04 -25.75
CA VAL A 531 -1.24 -14.59 -25.75
C VAL A 531 -1.61 -15.00 -24.32
N VAL A 532 -2.77 -14.55 -23.86
CA VAL A 532 -3.26 -14.78 -22.49
C VAL A 532 -4.52 -15.65 -22.52
N GLY A 533 -4.86 -16.28 -21.40
CA GLY A 533 -6.09 -17.05 -21.27
C GLY A 533 -6.36 -17.40 -19.81
N SER A 534 -7.60 -17.76 -19.51
CA SER A 534 -7.97 -18.27 -18.18
C SER A 534 -7.34 -19.65 -17.96
N TYR A 535 -6.68 -19.84 -16.83
CA TYR A 535 -6.08 -21.11 -16.42
C TYR A 535 -7.20 -22.10 -16.04
N ASP A 536 -7.13 -23.37 -16.46
CA ASP A 536 -8.12 -24.39 -16.08
C ASP A 536 -7.97 -24.73 -14.57
N PRO A 537 -8.95 -24.43 -13.72
CA PRO A 537 -8.87 -24.70 -12.28
C PRO A 537 -9.05 -26.19 -11.94
N ASN A 538 -9.48 -27.00 -12.91
CA ASN A 538 -9.58 -28.45 -12.79
C ASN A 538 -8.26 -29.14 -13.16
N ASP A 539 -7.23 -28.98 -12.32
CA ASP A 539 -5.88 -29.44 -12.61
C ASP A 539 -5.36 -30.53 -11.65
N LYS A 540 -4.27 -31.16 -12.05
CA LYS A 540 -3.49 -32.12 -11.28
C LYS A 540 -2.02 -31.74 -11.31
N THR A 541 -1.41 -31.72 -10.12
CA THR A 541 -0.01 -31.34 -9.93
C THR A 541 0.71 -32.35 -9.04
N CYS A 542 1.94 -32.71 -9.43
CA CYS A 542 2.89 -33.44 -8.57
C CYS A 542 3.75 -32.40 -7.82
N LEU A 543 3.71 -32.41 -6.50
CA LEU A 543 4.37 -31.38 -5.68
C LEU A 543 5.90 -31.48 -5.68
N GLU A 544 6.44 -32.65 -6.00
CA GLU A 544 7.87 -32.85 -6.22
C GLU A 544 8.37 -32.22 -7.53
N GLY A 545 7.47 -31.62 -8.32
CA GLY A 545 7.82 -30.90 -9.54
C GLY A 545 7.99 -31.81 -10.75
N THR A 546 8.51 -31.24 -11.84
CA THR A 546 8.71 -31.95 -13.11
C THR A 546 9.94 -32.86 -13.10
N THR A 547 10.74 -32.83 -12.04
CA THR A 547 11.94 -33.65 -11.88
C THR A 547 12.10 -34.15 -10.45
N ILE A 548 12.42 -35.44 -10.28
CA ILE A 548 12.95 -35.98 -9.02
C ILE A 548 14.35 -36.53 -9.26
N THR A 549 15.19 -36.50 -8.23
CA THR A 549 16.52 -37.09 -8.26
C THR A 549 16.46 -38.62 -8.18
N PRO A 550 17.47 -39.35 -8.70
CA PRO A 550 17.53 -40.81 -8.55
C PRO A 550 17.47 -41.31 -7.10
N THR A 551 17.91 -40.49 -6.13
CA THR A 551 17.84 -40.82 -4.70
C THR A 551 16.43 -40.72 -4.10
N GLU A 552 15.49 -40.08 -4.79
CA GLU A 552 14.09 -39.94 -4.36
C GLU A 552 13.18 -41.03 -4.92
N VAL A 553 13.68 -41.86 -5.85
CA VAL A 553 12.95 -43.02 -6.36
C VAL A 553 12.70 -44.04 -5.25
N GLY A 554 11.46 -44.55 -5.18
CA GLY A 554 11.00 -45.44 -4.10
C GLY A 554 10.36 -44.71 -2.92
N ASN A 555 10.47 -43.37 -2.86
CA ASN A 555 9.81 -42.55 -1.84
C ASN A 555 8.40 -42.13 -2.27
N TYR A 556 7.69 -41.49 -1.33
CA TYR A 556 6.40 -40.88 -1.58
C TYR A 556 6.54 -39.67 -2.50
N VAL A 557 5.63 -39.59 -3.47
CA VAL A 557 5.30 -38.35 -4.17
C VAL A 557 3.89 -37.91 -3.78
N HIS A 558 3.63 -36.61 -3.85
CA HIS A 558 2.39 -35.99 -3.42
C HIS A 558 1.66 -35.38 -4.61
N TYR A 559 0.38 -35.72 -4.75
CA TYR A 559 -0.48 -35.17 -5.77
C TYR A 559 -1.57 -34.30 -5.15
N VAL A 560 -1.81 -33.16 -5.79
CA VAL A 560 -2.98 -32.31 -5.57
C VAL A 560 -3.82 -32.37 -6.83
N ILE A 561 -5.12 -32.63 -6.67
CA ILE A 561 -6.11 -32.46 -7.73
C ILE A 561 -7.08 -31.38 -7.26
N ARG A 562 -7.24 -30.32 -8.06
CA ARG A 562 -8.21 -29.26 -7.85
C ARG A 562 -9.38 -29.44 -8.81
N PHE A 563 -10.55 -28.99 -8.39
CA PHE A 563 -11.76 -29.01 -9.19
C PHE A 563 -12.65 -27.83 -8.86
N GLU A 564 -13.38 -27.33 -9.85
CA GLU A 564 -14.29 -26.21 -9.71
C GLU A 564 -15.57 -26.48 -10.51
N ASN A 565 -16.73 -26.21 -9.91
CA ASN A 565 -18.01 -26.29 -10.61
C ASN A 565 -18.27 -25.01 -11.43
N THR A 566 -17.98 -25.08 -12.73
CA THR A 566 -18.23 -24.00 -13.70
C THR A 566 -19.63 -24.05 -14.33
N GLY A 567 -20.53 -24.89 -13.80
CA GLY A 567 -21.92 -24.99 -14.23
C GLY A 567 -22.77 -23.78 -13.81
N THR A 568 -24.09 -23.87 -13.98
CA THR A 568 -25.04 -22.82 -13.56
C THR A 568 -25.96 -23.25 -12.42
N PHE A 569 -25.61 -24.34 -11.72
CA PHE A 569 -26.35 -24.90 -10.58
C PHE A 569 -25.40 -25.70 -9.68
N PRO A 570 -25.67 -25.84 -8.36
CA PRO A 570 -24.77 -26.57 -7.46
C PRO A 570 -24.67 -28.06 -7.81
N ALA A 571 -23.46 -28.61 -7.75
CA ALA A 571 -23.20 -30.03 -7.97
C ALA A 571 -23.31 -30.79 -6.64
N GLU A 572 -24.19 -31.79 -6.59
CA GLU A 572 -24.48 -32.50 -5.34
C GLU A 572 -23.38 -33.52 -5.02
N ASN A 573 -22.89 -34.24 -6.04
CA ASN A 573 -21.90 -35.31 -5.90
C ASN A 573 -20.71 -35.10 -6.86
N ILE A 574 -19.49 -35.24 -6.34
CA ILE A 574 -18.27 -35.13 -7.13
C ILE A 574 -17.47 -36.43 -7.02
N VAL A 575 -17.01 -36.96 -8.15
CA VAL A 575 -16.09 -38.11 -8.18
C VAL A 575 -14.82 -37.73 -8.90
N VAL A 576 -13.69 -37.75 -8.19
CA VAL A 576 -12.37 -37.60 -8.80
C VAL A 576 -11.78 -38.99 -9.02
N LYS A 577 -11.67 -39.40 -10.29
CA LYS A 577 -11.17 -40.71 -10.71
C LYS A 577 -9.77 -40.61 -11.30
N ASP A 578 -8.85 -41.38 -10.74
CA ASP A 578 -7.45 -41.43 -11.10
C ASP A 578 -7.05 -42.86 -11.51
N MET A 579 -6.38 -42.99 -12.66
CA MET A 579 -5.91 -44.27 -13.19
C MET A 579 -4.40 -44.39 -12.96
N ILE A 580 -4.01 -45.14 -11.93
CA ILE A 580 -2.61 -45.25 -11.51
C ILE A 580 -1.84 -46.21 -12.40
N ASP A 581 -0.67 -45.79 -12.91
CA ASP A 581 0.25 -46.70 -13.59
C ASP A 581 0.95 -47.62 -12.58
N LEU A 582 0.49 -48.86 -12.50
CA LEU A 582 1.03 -49.88 -11.60
C LEU A 582 2.47 -50.30 -11.94
N ASN A 583 3.02 -49.94 -13.10
CA ASN A 583 4.43 -50.16 -13.40
C ASN A 583 5.34 -49.10 -12.75
N LYS A 584 4.77 -47.94 -12.42
CA LYS A 584 5.49 -46.77 -11.89
C LYS A 584 5.22 -46.54 -10.41
N PHE A 585 4.07 -46.95 -9.90
CA PHE A 585 3.64 -46.71 -8.52
C PHE A 585 3.26 -48.00 -7.78
N ASP A 586 3.43 -47.98 -6.46
CA ASP A 586 2.91 -48.99 -5.55
C ASP A 586 1.57 -48.53 -4.95
N ILE A 587 0.46 -48.98 -5.54
CA ILE A 587 -0.88 -48.53 -5.15
C ILE A 587 -1.28 -48.91 -3.72
N ALA A 588 -0.68 -49.97 -3.14
CA ALA A 588 -0.94 -50.33 -1.75
C ALA A 588 -0.45 -49.28 -0.75
N THR A 589 0.38 -48.34 -1.21
CA THR A 589 0.93 -47.26 -0.39
C THR A 589 0.13 -45.97 -0.47
N LEU A 590 -0.94 -45.91 -1.29
CA LEU A 590 -1.74 -44.70 -1.46
C LEU A 590 -2.41 -44.31 -0.14
N VAL A 591 -2.16 -43.08 0.31
CA VAL A 591 -2.77 -42.51 1.52
C VAL A 591 -3.37 -41.14 1.18
N PRO A 592 -4.70 -40.97 1.28
CA PRO A 592 -5.32 -39.65 1.22
C PRO A 592 -4.89 -38.81 2.44
N LEU A 593 -4.58 -37.54 2.22
CA LEU A 593 -4.03 -36.66 3.26
C LEU A 593 -5.04 -35.60 3.72
N LYS A 594 -5.63 -34.86 2.77
CA LYS A 594 -6.57 -33.78 3.06
C LYS A 594 -7.41 -33.45 1.83
N SER A 595 -8.56 -32.82 2.04
CA SER A 595 -9.48 -32.35 1.00
C SER A 595 -10.20 -31.08 1.46
N SER A 596 -10.89 -30.42 0.53
CA SER A 596 -11.80 -29.31 0.85
C SER A 596 -13.10 -29.76 1.52
N HIS A 597 -13.59 -30.96 1.21
CA HIS A 597 -14.84 -31.52 1.72
C HIS A 597 -14.66 -32.97 2.18
N ASP A 598 -15.60 -33.49 2.98
CA ASP A 598 -15.59 -34.89 3.39
C ASP A 598 -15.74 -35.82 2.17
N PHE A 599 -14.95 -36.90 2.16
CA PHE A 599 -14.95 -37.90 1.09
C PHE A 599 -14.59 -39.27 1.63
N TYR A 600 -14.82 -40.29 0.81
CA TYR A 600 -14.23 -41.61 1.00
C TYR A 600 -13.50 -42.06 -0.26
N THR A 601 -12.49 -42.92 -0.09
CA THR A 601 -11.68 -43.44 -1.20
C THR A 601 -12.05 -44.89 -1.51
N ARG A 602 -12.26 -45.17 -2.80
CA ARG A 602 -12.47 -46.52 -3.32
C ARG A 602 -11.35 -46.89 -4.30
N ILE A 603 -10.67 -48.00 -4.05
CA ILE A 603 -9.61 -48.52 -4.91
C ILE A 603 -10.02 -49.88 -5.46
N ASN A 604 -10.01 -50.03 -6.79
CA ASN A 604 -10.27 -51.31 -7.46
C ASN A 604 -9.24 -51.51 -8.59
N GLY A 605 -8.31 -52.45 -8.40
CA GLY A 605 -7.20 -52.65 -9.33
C GLY A 605 -6.30 -51.42 -9.39
N ASN A 606 -6.20 -50.80 -10.56
CA ASN A 606 -5.43 -49.57 -10.78
C ASN A 606 -6.29 -48.29 -10.76
N LYS A 607 -7.59 -48.41 -10.49
CA LYS A 607 -8.53 -47.29 -10.46
C LYS A 607 -8.71 -46.81 -9.01
N VAL A 608 -8.44 -45.53 -8.78
CA VAL A 608 -8.66 -44.83 -7.51
C VAL A 608 -9.78 -43.82 -7.72
N GLU A 609 -10.77 -43.82 -6.84
CA GLU A 609 -11.90 -42.89 -6.86
C GLU A 609 -11.99 -42.19 -5.50
N PHE A 610 -11.91 -40.87 -5.50
CA PHE A 610 -12.24 -40.02 -4.35
C PHE A 610 -13.68 -39.54 -4.54
N ILE A 611 -14.58 -39.94 -3.65
CA ILE A 611 -16.03 -39.77 -3.80
C ILE A 611 -16.53 -38.80 -2.72
N PHE A 612 -17.04 -37.66 -3.18
CA PHE A 612 -17.62 -36.59 -2.38
C PHE A 612 -19.14 -36.64 -2.55
N GLU A 613 -19.88 -37.02 -1.52
CA GLU A 613 -21.34 -37.14 -1.57
C GLU A 613 -22.02 -35.97 -0.85
N ASN A 614 -23.06 -35.42 -1.47
CA ASN A 614 -23.91 -34.34 -0.93
C ASN A 614 -23.14 -33.08 -0.48
N ILE A 615 -22.05 -32.74 -1.18
CA ILE A 615 -21.26 -31.54 -0.81
C ILE A 615 -21.93 -30.24 -1.27
N ASN A 616 -22.88 -30.31 -2.21
CA ASN A 616 -23.58 -29.14 -2.77
C ASN A 616 -22.61 -28.03 -3.18
N LEU A 617 -21.63 -28.39 -4.00
CA LEU A 617 -20.59 -27.46 -4.43
C LEU A 617 -21.24 -26.35 -5.29
N ASP A 618 -21.16 -25.11 -4.82
CA ASP A 618 -21.79 -23.95 -5.46
C ASP A 618 -21.23 -23.70 -6.87
N PHE A 619 -21.78 -22.73 -7.60
CA PHE A 619 -21.34 -22.32 -8.94
C PHE A 619 -20.91 -20.84 -8.99
N ASN A 620 -20.79 -20.20 -7.83
CA ASN A 620 -20.23 -18.86 -7.67
C ASN A 620 -18.70 -18.94 -7.48
N ASP A 621 -17.97 -18.18 -8.30
CA ASP A 621 -16.50 -18.17 -8.46
C ASP A 621 -15.72 -17.95 -7.15
N ALA A 622 -16.36 -17.38 -6.12
CA ALA A 622 -15.72 -17.15 -4.82
C ALA A 622 -15.73 -18.37 -3.87
N THR A 623 -16.56 -19.38 -4.13
CA THR A 623 -16.87 -20.45 -3.16
C THR A 623 -17.03 -21.85 -3.77
N ASN A 624 -16.82 -22.02 -5.07
CA ASN A 624 -17.00 -23.27 -5.81
C ASN A 624 -15.72 -24.11 -5.99
N ASP A 625 -14.62 -23.72 -5.35
CA ASP A 625 -13.34 -24.43 -5.38
C ASP A 625 -13.33 -25.69 -4.50
N GLY A 626 -12.80 -26.79 -5.04
CA GLY A 626 -12.54 -28.02 -4.33
C GLY A 626 -11.17 -28.63 -4.60
N TYR A 627 -10.68 -29.46 -3.67
CA TYR A 627 -9.41 -30.16 -3.85
C TYR A 627 -9.34 -31.49 -3.08
N VAL A 628 -8.48 -32.39 -3.55
CA VAL A 628 -8.02 -33.59 -2.82
C VAL A 628 -6.51 -33.74 -2.94
N ILE A 629 -5.86 -34.08 -1.81
CA ILE A 629 -4.43 -34.32 -1.70
C ILE A 629 -4.20 -35.75 -1.26
N PHE A 630 -3.32 -36.47 -1.95
CA PHE A 630 -2.90 -37.81 -1.56
C PHE A 630 -1.40 -38.02 -1.84
N LYS A 631 -0.82 -39.04 -1.21
CA LYS A 631 0.54 -39.47 -1.48
C LYS A 631 0.60 -40.94 -1.87
N ILE A 632 1.54 -41.29 -2.74
CA ILE A 632 1.78 -42.66 -3.21
C ILE A 632 3.28 -42.86 -3.47
N LYS A 633 3.82 -44.05 -3.19
CA LYS A 633 5.23 -44.35 -3.47
C LYS A 633 5.45 -44.69 -4.94
N THR A 634 6.51 -44.14 -5.51
CA THR A 634 7.06 -44.63 -6.77
C THR A 634 7.68 -46.01 -6.58
N LYS A 635 7.75 -46.83 -7.63
CA LYS A 635 8.44 -48.13 -7.56
C LYS A 635 9.95 -47.91 -7.57
N PRO A 636 10.73 -48.70 -6.79
CA PRO A 636 12.18 -48.61 -6.77
C PRO A 636 12.85 -49.03 -8.09
N THR A 637 12.06 -49.50 -9.06
CA THR A 637 12.50 -49.93 -10.39
C THR A 637 12.68 -48.77 -11.38
N LEU A 638 12.31 -47.53 -11.02
CA LEU A 638 12.54 -46.37 -11.89
C LEU A 638 14.02 -46.01 -11.92
N VAL A 639 14.53 -45.66 -13.09
CA VAL A 639 15.94 -45.28 -13.31
C VAL A 639 16.05 -43.89 -13.94
N LEU A 640 17.27 -43.34 -13.98
CA LEU A 640 17.57 -42.06 -14.63
C LEU A 640 17.01 -42.02 -16.07
N GLY A 641 16.25 -40.98 -16.40
CA GLY A 641 15.57 -40.77 -17.67
C GLY A 641 14.14 -41.32 -17.73
N ASP A 642 13.72 -42.18 -16.78
CA ASP A 642 12.34 -42.63 -16.71
C ASP A 642 11.41 -41.49 -16.34
N THR A 643 10.20 -41.53 -16.89
CA THR A 643 9.11 -40.65 -16.49
C THR A 643 7.99 -41.43 -15.81
N PHE A 644 7.24 -40.72 -14.99
CA PHE A 644 5.91 -41.13 -14.56
C PHE A 644 4.94 -39.97 -14.78
N THR A 645 3.78 -40.32 -15.32
CA THR A 645 2.79 -39.38 -15.81
C THR A 645 1.44 -39.72 -15.19
N ASN A 646 0.67 -38.68 -14.84
CA ASN A 646 -0.64 -38.90 -14.24
C ASN A 646 -1.62 -37.75 -14.57
N ASN A 647 -2.88 -38.10 -14.86
CA ASN A 647 -4.03 -37.20 -14.99
C ASN A 647 -5.23 -37.77 -14.23
N ALA A 648 -6.29 -36.99 -14.04
CA ALA A 648 -7.53 -37.43 -13.41
C ALA A 648 -8.75 -37.03 -14.24
N ASN A 649 -9.87 -37.71 -13.98
CA ASN A 649 -11.18 -37.39 -14.53
C ASN A 649 -12.11 -36.98 -13.40
N ILE A 650 -12.69 -35.79 -13.48
CA ILE A 650 -13.58 -35.22 -12.48
C ILE A 650 -15.01 -35.31 -13.02
N TYR A 651 -15.89 -36.00 -12.29
CA TYR A 651 -17.30 -36.13 -12.62
C TYR A 651 -18.11 -35.26 -11.67
N PHE A 652 -18.96 -34.39 -12.22
CA PHE A 652 -19.95 -33.62 -11.48
C PHE A 652 -21.33 -34.28 -11.70
N ASP A 653 -21.92 -34.80 -10.63
CA ASP A 653 -23.13 -35.61 -10.64
C ASP A 653 -23.08 -36.75 -11.66
N TYR A 654 -23.97 -36.72 -12.66
CA TYR A 654 -24.09 -37.72 -13.73
C TYR A 654 -23.53 -37.25 -15.07
N ASN A 655 -22.78 -36.14 -15.08
CA ASN A 655 -22.23 -35.56 -16.31
C ASN A 655 -20.98 -36.31 -16.82
N PHE A 656 -20.62 -36.05 -18.07
CA PHE A 656 -19.33 -36.50 -18.63
C PHE A 656 -18.15 -35.88 -17.87
N PRO A 657 -17.03 -36.60 -17.72
CA PRO A 657 -15.92 -36.12 -16.92
C PRO A 657 -15.14 -34.99 -17.58
N ILE A 658 -14.65 -34.07 -16.76
CA ILE A 658 -13.59 -33.13 -17.13
C ILE A 658 -12.26 -33.81 -16.83
N THR A 659 -11.42 -33.97 -17.86
CA THR A 659 -10.08 -34.54 -17.70
C THR A 659 -9.10 -33.44 -17.34
N THR A 660 -8.36 -33.60 -16.24
CA THR A 660 -7.32 -32.65 -15.85
C THR A 660 -6.17 -32.63 -16.86
N ASN A 661 -5.30 -31.63 -16.75
CA ASN A 661 -3.98 -31.69 -17.38
C ASN A 661 -3.23 -33.00 -17.01
N THR A 662 -2.30 -33.38 -17.88
CA THR A 662 -1.42 -34.53 -17.69
C THR A 662 -0.10 -34.06 -17.11
N TYR A 663 0.19 -34.42 -15.85
CA TYR A 663 1.40 -34.00 -15.17
C TYR A 663 2.48 -35.07 -15.26
N THR A 664 3.67 -34.71 -15.73
CA THR A 664 4.79 -35.64 -15.93
C THR A 664 6.00 -35.23 -15.10
N THR A 665 6.54 -36.18 -14.35
CA THR A 665 7.77 -36.02 -13.59
C THR A 665 8.84 -36.98 -14.13
N THR A 666 10.04 -36.47 -14.33
CA THR A 666 11.19 -37.22 -14.86
C THR A 666 12.19 -37.52 -13.75
N VAL A 667 12.75 -38.72 -13.73
CA VAL A 667 13.90 -39.03 -12.88
C VAL A 667 15.14 -38.45 -13.56
N ALA A 668 15.66 -37.31 -13.08
CA ALA A 668 16.84 -36.69 -13.65
C ALA A 668 17.82 -36.23 -12.58
N ALA A 669 19.11 -36.23 -12.93
CA ALA A 669 20.15 -35.61 -12.12
C ALA A 669 20.11 -34.10 -12.39
N LEU A 670 20.01 -33.28 -11.34
CA LEU A 670 20.12 -31.81 -11.47
C LEU A 670 21.51 -31.48 -12.04
N SER A 671 21.55 -30.91 -13.25
CA SER A 671 22.80 -30.61 -13.96
C SER A 671 23.31 -29.21 -13.61
N THR A 672 24.54 -29.11 -13.11
CA THR A 672 25.42 -27.95 -13.34
C THR A 672 26.73 -28.52 -13.92
N GLN A 673 27.06 -28.20 -15.17
CA GLN A 673 28.35 -28.59 -15.77
C GLN A 673 29.36 -27.47 -15.55
N ASP A 674 30.28 -27.64 -14.59
CA ASP A 674 31.48 -26.82 -14.47
C ASP A 674 32.54 -27.32 -15.47
N PHE A 675 33.10 -26.41 -16.28
CA PHE A 675 34.15 -26.71 -17.25
C PHE A 675 35.54 -26.33 -16.69
N ASP A 676 36.59 -27.09 -17.08
CA ASP A 676 37.97 -26.77 -16.74
C ASP A 676 38.45 -25.49 -17.46
N PHE A 677 38.80 -24.46 -16.70
CA PHE A 677 39.09 -23.12 -17.22
C PHE A 677 40.29 -23.11 -18.19
N GLY A 678 41.35 -23.88 -17.91
CA GLY A 678 42.58 -23.86 -18.72
C GLY A 678 42.39 -24.38 -20.15
N THR A 679 41.39 -25.26 -20.33
CA THR A 679 41.03 -25.82 -21.63
C THR A 679 40.40 -24.77 -22.55
N TYR A 680 39.60 -23.86 -22.00
CA TYR A 680 38.75 -22.95 -22.78
C TYR A 680 39.12 -21.47 -22.70
N PHE A 681 39.88 -21.06 -21.69
CA PHE A 681 40.20 -19.66 -21.45
C PHE A 681 41.67 -19.45 -21.09
N THR A 682 42.17 -18.22 -21.22
CA THR A 682 43.51 -17.82 -20.76
C THR A 682 43.47 -16.39 -20.25
N LEU A 683 44.10 -16.15 -19.07
CA LEU A 683 44.13 -14.85 -18.39
C LEU A 683 45.48 -14.16 -18.59
N TYR A 684 45.48 -12.87 -18.96
CA TYR A 684 46.71 -12.08 -19.00
C TYR A 684 46.47 -10.54 -18.96
N PRO A 685 47.43 -9.75 -18.44
CA PRO A 685 48.59 -10.21 -17.65
C PRO A 685 48.15 -10.72 -16.26
N ASN A 686 48.93 -11.62 -15.67
CA ASN A 686 48.75 -12.08 -14.29
C ASN A 686 50.13 -12.21 -13.63
N PRO A 687 50.55 -11.26 -12.76
CA PRO A 687 49.71 -10.23 -12.13
C PRO A 687 49.17 -9.13 -13.06
N ALA A 688 47.98 -8.60 -12.75
CA ALA A 688 47.30 -7.53 -13.49
C ALA A 688 47.39 -6.21 -12.73
N LYS A 689 47.60 -5.10 -13.45
CA LYS A 689 47.68 -3.76 -12.85
C LYS A 689 46.37 -2.98 -12.99
N ASP A 690 45.97 -2.66 -14.23
CA ASP A 690 44.76 -1.86 -14.49
C ASP A 690 43.68 -2.68 -15.20
N VAL A 691 44.05 -3.60 -16.10
CA VAL A 691 43.10 -4.41 -16.89
C VAL A 691 43.51 -5.88 -16.89
N LEU A 692 42.54 -6.78 -16.73
CA LEU A 692 42.69 -8.23 -16.87
C LEU A 692 41.99 -8.69 -18.15
N ASN A 693 42.73 -9.30 -19.09
CA ASN A 693 42.18 -9.84 -20.33
C ASN A 693 41.85 -11.33 -20.19
N ILE A 694 40.76 -11.76 -20.80
CA ILE A 694 40.28 -13.15 -20.87
C ILE A 694 40.14 -13.53 -22.35
N GLN A 695 41.06 -14.34 -22.84
CA GLN A 695 41.01 -14.85 -24.20
C GLN A 695 40.25 -16.18 -24.24
N THR A 696 39.20 -16.25 -25.07
CA THR A 696 38.43 -17.47 -25.30
C THR A 696 39.10 -18.36 -26.34
N LYS A 697 39.02 -19.67 -26.14
CA LYS A 697 39.43 -20.71 -27.10
C LYS A 697 38.16 -21.32 -27.70
N GLN A 698 38.26 -21.83 -28.93
CA GLN A 698 37.18 -22.55 -29.62
C GLN A 698 35.88 -21.75 -29.86
N GLY A 699 35.94 -20.42 -29.86
CA GLY A 699 34.82 -19.57 -30.30
C GLY A 699 33.64 -19.46 -29.31
N LEU A 700 33.86 -19.74 -28.02
CA LEU A 700 32.86 -19.56 -26.97
C LEU A 700 32.59 -18.07 -26.70
N ALA A 701 31.31 -17.72 -26.49
CA ALA A 701 30.90 -16.38 -26.07
C ALA A 701 30.85 -16.28 -24.54
N ILE A 702 31.24 -15.13 -23.99
CA ILE A 702 31.17 -14.85 -22.56
C ILE A 702 29.87 -14.09 -22.27
N ASN A 703 29.03 -14.64 -21.40
CA ASN A 703 27.77 -14.01 -20.98
C ASN A 703 27.98 -13.09 -19.78
N SER A 704 28.76 -13.54 -18.79
CA SER A 704 29.13 -12.71 -17.64
C SER A 704 30.45 -13.13 -17.00
N ILE A 705 31.06 -12.18 -16.31
CA ILE A 705 32.28 -12.38 -15.53
C ILE A 705 32.03 -11.86 -14.12
N GLU A 706 32.41 -12.64 -13.12
CA GLU A 706 32.33 -12.27 -11.70
C GLU A 706 33.71 -12.41 -11.07
N ILE A 707 34.14 -11.43 -10.28
CA ILE A 707 35.38 -11.46 -9.52
C ILE A 707 35.06 -11.55 -8.04
N TYR A 708 35.71 -12.50 -7.38
CA TYR A 708 35.56 -12.82 -5.98
C TYR A 708 36.85 -12.54 -5.21
N ASN A 709 36.73 -12.00 -4.00
CA ASN A 709 37.85 -11.93 -3.06
C ASN A 709 38.15 -13.31 -2.42
N GLN A 710 39.19 -13.40 -1.58
CA GLN A 710 39.57 -14.65 -0.91
C GLN A 710 38.51 -15.19 0.07
N LEU A 711 37.55 -14.36 0.49
CA LEU A 711 36.43 -14.76 1.37
C LEU A 711 35.21 -15.26 0.57
N GLY A 712 35.30 -15.30 -0.77
CA GLY A 712 34.20 -15.73 -1.63
C GLY A 712 33.12 -14.67 -1.85
N GLN A 713 33.38 -13.41 -1.51
CA GLN A 713 32.46 -12.30 -1.78
C GLN A 713 32.71 -11.74 -3.18
N ILE A 714 31.63 -11.48 -3.92
CA ILE A 714 31.70 -10.79 -5.22
C ILE A 714 32.13 -9.35 -4.98
N VAL A 715 33.26 -8.96 -5.57
CA VAL A 715 33.78 -7.58 -5.53
C VAL A 715 33.55 -6.85 -6.85
N MET A 716 33.25 -7.57 -7.92
CA MET A 716 32.93 -7.02 -9.23
C MET A 716 32.14 -8.05 -10.05
N ALA A 717 31.12 -7.60 -10.78
CA ALA A 717 30.38 -8.41 -11.72
C ALA A 717 30.12 -7.60 -12.99
N VAL A 718 30.36 -8.21 -14.15
CA VAL A 718 30.18 -7.61 -15.48
C VAL A 718 29.27 -8.52 -16.30
N THR A 719 28.12 -8.01 -16.71
CA THR A 719 27.19 -8.68 -17.63
C THR A 719 27.48 -8.26 -19.07
N ASN A 720 27.26 -9.16 -20.03
CA ASN A 720 27.57 -8.96 -21.47
C ASN A 720 29.04 -8.58 -21.72
N ALA A 721 29.95 -9.25 -21.02
CA ALA A 721 31.34 -8.82 -20.96
C ALA A 721 32.12 -9.08 -22.26
N VAL A 722 32.95 -8.10 -22.65
CA VAL A 722 33.98 -8.24 -23.69
C VAL A 722 35.19 -9.01 -23.12
N ASN A 723 36.18 -9.37 -23.97
CA ASN A 723 37.38 -10.16 -23.61
C ASN A 723 38.34 -9.49 -22.58
N SER A 724 37.91 -8.49 -21.81
CA SER A 724 38.70 -7.77 -20.82
C SER A 724 37.84 -7.14 -19.71
N VAL A 725 38.39 -7.03 -18.49
CA VAL A 725 37.76 -6.40 -17.32
C VAL A 725 38.72 -5.37 -16.71
N ASP A 726 38.24 -4.16 -16.44
CA ASP A 726 38.99 -3.12 -15.70
C ASP A 726 39.01 -3.48 -14.20
N VAL A 727 40.21 -3.66 -13.67
CA VAL A 727 40.47 -4.04 -12.28
C VAL A 727 41.26 -2.97 -11.53
N ALA A 728 41.45 -1.76 -12.10
CA ALA A 728 42.30 -0.71 -11.53
C ALA A 728 41.87 -0.29 -10.11
N ASN A 729 40.56 -0.31 -9.84
CA ASN A 729 39.98 0.07 -8.55
C ASN A 729 40.00 -1.03 -7.49
N LEU A 730 40.49 -2.24 -7.81
CA LEU A 730 40.69 -3.30 -6.83
C LEU A 730 42.00 -3.07 -6.05
N ALA A 731 41.98 -3.32 -4.74
CA ALA A 731 43.19 -3.28 -3.93
C ALA A 731 44.17 -4.41 -4.33
N SER A 732 45.47 -4.20 -4.11
CA SER A 732 46.49 -5.22 -4.36
C SER A 732 46.21 -6.50 -3.58
N GLY A 733 46.16 -7.65 -4.25
CA GLY A 733 45.72 -8.90 -3.62
C GLY A 733 45.45 -10.05 -4.59
N THR A 734 45.03 -11.20 -4.06
CA THR A 734 44.61 -12.36 -4.87
C THR A 734 43.09 -12.41 -5.01
N TYR A 735 42.62 -12.68 -6.23
CA TYR A 735 41.21 -12.76 -6.57
C TYR A 735 40.92 -14.01 -7.41
N PHE A 736 39.64 -14.41 -7.47
CA PHE A 736 39.13 -15.48 -8.32
C PHE A 736 38.15 -14.92 -9.33
N VAL A 737 38.27 -15.32 -10.58
CA VAL A 737 37.35 -14.96 -11.66
C VAL A 737 36.50 -16.16 -12.04
N LYS A 738 35.19 -15.96 -12.12
CA LYS A 738 34.21 -16.90 -12.67
C LYS A 738 33.72 -16.37 -14.01
N VAL A 739 33.79 -17.19 -15.05
CA VAL A 739 33.32 -16.87 -16.40
C VAL A 739 32.12 -17.77 -16.71
N ASN A 740 30.99 -17.15 -17.03
CA ASN A 740 29.77 -17.83 -17.42
C ASN A 740 29.56 -17.70 -18.95
N THR A 741 29.22 -18.81 -19.59
CA THR A 741 28.97 -18.89 -21.05
C THR A 741 27.62 -19.53 -21.32
N GLU A 742 27.20 -19.61 -22.59
CA GLU A 742 25.98 -20.34 -22.95
C GLU A 742 26.06 -21.86 -22.64
N LYS A 743 27.26 -22.40 -22.39
CA LYS A 743 27.45 -23.84 -22.13
C LYS A 743 27.61 -24.20 -20.67
N GLY A 744 27.98 -23.25 -19.80
CA GLY A 744 28.23 -23.46 -18.37
C GLY A 744 29.25 -22.47 -17.81
N SER A 745 29.82 -22.78 -16.63
CA SER A 745 30.73 -21.89 -15.91
C SER A 745 32.13 -22.47 -15.69
N ALA A 746 33.15 -21.61 -15.60
CA ALA A 746 34.53 -21.99 -15.30
C ALA A 746 35.20 -20.94 -14.38
N ASN A 747 36.15 -21.36 -13.54
CA ASN A 747 36.80 -20.48 -12.55
C ASN A 747 38.34 -20.49 -12.64
N ALA A 748 38.99 -19.36 -12.39
CA ALA A 748 40.46 -19.25 -12.31
C ALA A 748 40.94 -18.19 -11.31
N LYS A 749 42.20 -18.26 -10.89
CA LYS A 749 42.83 -17.31 -9.94
C LYS A 749 43.73 -16.29 -10.65
N PHE A 750 43.69 -15.02 -10.23
CA PHE A 750 44.66 -13.99 -10.64
C PHE A 750 45.12 -13.10 -9.47
N VAL A 751 46.21 -12.36 -9.68
CA VAL A 751 46.81 -11.43 -8.70
C VAL A 751 46.69 -9.99 -9.22
N LYS A 752 46.19 -9.08 -8.39
CA LYS A 752 46.18 -7.63 -8.62
C LYS A 752 47.41 -6.99 -7.97
N GLU A 753 48.18 -6.23 -8.75
CA GLU A 753 49.34 -5.46 -8.28
C GLU A 753 48.95 -4.21 -7.50
#